data_AF-A0A5K1VUH3-F1
#
_entry.id   AF-A0A5K1VUH3-F1
#
_cell.length_a   1.000
_cell.length_b   1.000
_cell.length_c   1.000
_cell.angle_alpha   90.00
_cell.angle_beta   90.00
_cell.angle_gamma   90.00
#
_symmetry.space_group_name_H-M   'P 1'
#
loop_
_entity.id
_entity.type
_entity.pdbx_description
1 polymer ?
#
loop_
_entity_poly.entity_id
_entity_poly.type
_entity_poly.pdbx_seq_one_letter_code
_entity_poly.pdbx_strand_id
1 'polypeptide(L)'
;MLIVLLLISFTFAECIFSQIQQKTESPLYHPKRKLASDDSEWVPLNVKFDTNALNYGSGYVSTPPVCFVVSGTCTQDNLLTQEKKAYIIRIIDEVQRLIKKYFRVHKGTLATLKSSIKDKDRCGEISSIKDSSIADDIGMVMYVTAHPIESQTVLAYAASCGSAADASSTNPNNQKRNIFGYTNINPANLDVSEGKFRINAHTVLHETMHAMGFVSPTGMMSISKGRGTETVPVVTSEKVLKVAREHFGDNSISYVEFEDGGGSGTAGAHWEKRVLYNEIMTGTASSYSVISNFTLAYFEDLGTYSVNYSAAEPLTWGKGMKKDFFKCSNWPTQAPYYGETQARGCTPDRGAIGICDTSVRKDLPKIYQNYEDPTKGGMIELMDYCIHTTLVSGGQCYEKSVLSTENIASLSFLDRGSSYGKDSRCFSSSLMKYSIPISDFSCYRVKCVDRGYRVNVNGNWILCPSGDSISVTGYGGVITCVNQSELCNGEVEEWPDIWRTDPVKGKAGSIVTLIGDYFSHMKKVYVGETEQTQFSIDNSNQVRVKIQFNDPFVNLIQLLSDGYVTVDIKIGDGNDINAVYQNFKLQVELVEVVQNVGQWLYKNLFFTVGIIIFLIFLVLLFGFIITKRIIYRRAKQVARNLV
;
A
#
# COMPACT_ATOMS: atom_id res chain seq x y z
N MET A 1 10.75 21.25 -20.92
CA MET A 1 10.48 19.82 -21.17
C MET A 1 9.95 19.07 -19.94
N LEU A 2 10.36 19.39 -18.70
CA LEU A 2 9.76 18.82 -17.48
C LEU A 2 8.30 19.24 -17.22
N ILE A 3 7.87 20.42 -17.68
CA ILE A 3 6.50 20.92 -17.51
C ILE A 3 5.47 20.08 -18.32
N VAL A 4 5.91 19.41 -19.39
CA VAL A 4 5.04 18.59 -20.27
C VAL A 4 4.89 17.15 -19.75
N LEU A 5 5.79 16.68 -18.89
CA LEU A 5 5.70 15.36 -18.23
C LEU A 5 4.79 15.36 -16.99
N LEU A 6 4.41 16.53 -16.46
CA LEU A 6 3.46 16.69 -15.37
C LEU A 6 1.98 16.51 -15.80
N LEU A 7 1.71 16.54 -17.10
CA LEU A 7 0.35 16.48 -17.65
C LEU A 7 -0.06 15.10 -18.16
N ILE A 8 0.80 14.08 -18.02
CA ILE A 8 0.48 12.72 -18.46
C ILE A 8 0.17 11.87 -17.23
N SER A 9 -1.11 11.50 -17.16
CA SER A 9 -1.76 10.55 -16.27
C SER A 9 -1.90 10.90 -14.78
N PHE A 10 -2.59 12.02 -14.49
CA PHE A 10 -3.54 11.94 -13.38
C PHE A 10 -4.72 11.07 -13.83
N THR A 11 -4.63 9.76 -13.65
CA THR A 11 -5.80 8.90 -13.72
C THR A 11 -6.60 9.12 -12.44
N PHE A 12 -7.36 10.22 -12.39
CA PHE A 12 -8.43 10.36 -11.42
C PHE A 12 -9.51 9.37 -11.84
N ALA A 13 -9.65 8.26 -11.10
CA ALA A 13 -10.85 7.45 -11.23
C ALA A 13 -12.01 8.32 -10.80
N GLU A 14 -12.76 8.85 -11.77
CA GLU A 14 -13.99 9.59 -11.47
C GLU A 14 -15.00 8.58 -10.93
N CYS A 15 -15.68 8.89 -9.83
CA CYS A 15 -16.76 8.05 -9.33
C CYS A 15 -18.07 8.44 -10.04
N ILE A 16 -18.78 7.46 -10.60
CA ILE A 16 -20.04 7.68 -11.34
C ILE A 16 -21.29 7.30 -10.52
N PHE A 17 -21.14 7.23 -9.19
CA PHE A 17 -22.13 6.67 -8.25
C PHE A 17 -23.57 7.20 -8.43
N SER A 18 -23.76 8.51 -8.60
CA SER A 18 -25.10 9.09 -8.75
C SER A 18 -25.81 8.73 -10.05
N GLN A 19 -25.06 8.53 -11.14
CA GLN A 19 -25.63 8.12 -12.43
C GLN A 19 -26.17 6.69 -12.34
N ILE A 20 -25.54 5.87 -11.50
CA ILE A 20 -25.95 4.49 -11.23
C ILE A 20 -27.16 4.49 -10.30
N GLN A 21 -27.16 5.30 -9.23
CA GLN A 21 -28.32 5.44 -8.34
C GLN A 21 -29.58 5.94 -9.06
N GLN A 22 -29.46 6.87 -10.02
CA GLN A 22 -30.63 7.33 -10.79
C GLN A 22 -31.23 6.23 -11.70
N LYS A 23 -30.41 5.27 -12.17
CA LYS A 23 -30.87 4.11 -12.95
C LYS A 23 -31.34 2.95 -12.07
N THR A 24 -30.92 2.91 -10.81
CA THR A 24 -31.44 1.97 -9.80
C THR A 24 -32.65 2.59 -9.13
N GLU A 25 -33.82 2.42 -9.75
CA GLU A 25 -35.10 2.73 -9.13
C GLU A 25 -35.13 2.29 -7.66
N SER A 26 -35.73 3.13 -6.80
CA SER A 26 -36.15 2.88 -5.42
C SER A 26 -36.30 1.38 -5.10
N PRO A 27 -35.76 0.86 -3.97
CA PRO A 27 -35.55 -0.56 -3.75
C PRO A 27 -36.78 -1.40 -4.14
N LEU A 28 -36.69 -2.04 -5.31
CA LEU A 28 -37.79 -2.72 -6.03
C LEU A 28 -38.31 -3.99 -5.35
N TYR A 29 -38.04 -4.20 -4.06
CA TYR A 29 -38.58 -5.31 -3.32
C TYR A 29 -38.80 -4.94 -1.85
N HIS A 30 -40.06 -5.03 -1.40
CA HIS A 30 -40.44 -5.02 0.00
C HIS A 30 -40.88 -6.45 0.36
N PRO A 31 -40.02 -7.27 0.98
CA PRO A 31 -40.42 -8.59 1.43
C PRO A 31 -41.62 -8.46 2.36
N LYS A 32 -42.74 -9.10 2.02
CA LYS A 32 -43.95 -9.12 2.85
C LYS A 32 -43.80 -10.14 3.98
N ARG A 33 -42.94 -9.90 4.98
CA ARG A 33 -43.04 -10.57 6.29
C ARG A 33 -42.09 -9.96 7.33
N LYS A 34 -42.66 -9.56 8.48
CA LYS A 34 -41.92 -9.53 9.75
C LYS A 34 -41.68 -10.97 10.17
N LEU A 35 -40.43 -11.39 10.21
CA LEU A 35 -40.03 -12.57 10.97
C LEU A 35 -39.47 -12.06 12.29
N ALA A 36 -40.23 -12.24 13.37
CA ALA A 36 -39.69 -12.13 14.71
C ALA A 36 -38.85 -13.39 14.95
N SER A 37 -37.52 -13.26 14.91
CA SER A 37 -36.63 -14.27 15.47
C SER A 37 -35.79 -13.62 16.55
N ASP A 38 -35.81 -14.21 17.75
CA ASP A 38 -35.04 -13.80 18.93
C ASP A 38 -33.54 -14.13 18.81
N ASP A 39 -33.04 -14.48 17.62
CA ASP A 39 -31.65 -14.87 17.39
C ASP A 39 -30.82 -13.61 17.05
N SER A 40 -30.45 -12.86 18.08
CA SER A 40 -29.63 -11.63 18.02
C SER A 40 -28.13 -11.90 17.79
N GLU A 41 -27.76 -13.08 17.29
CA GLU A 41 -26.37 -13.49 17.11
C GLU A 41 -25.76 -12.82 15.86
N TRP A 42 -24.63 -12.16 16.06
CA TRP A 42 -23.81 -11.58 14.99
C TRP A 42 -22.87 -12.63 14.39
N VAL A 43 -23.01 -12.89 13.09
CA VAL A 43 -22.14 -13.82 12.34
C VAL A 43 -21.35 -13.07 11.28
N PRO A 44 -20.14 -13.52 10.89
CA PRO A 44 -19.38 -12.91 9.79
C PRO A 44 -20.21 -12.77 8.52
N LEU A 45 -20.14 -11.62 7.86
CA LEU A 45 -20.88 -11.38 6.62
C LEU A 45 -20.25 -12.20 5.48
N ASN A 46 -20.95 -13.25 5.05
CA ASN A 46 -20.60 -13.97 3.83
C ASN A 46 -21.37 -13.38 2.64
N VAL A 47 -20.68 -12.83 1.64
CA VAL A 47 -21.28 -12.34 0.39
C VAL A 47 -21.07 -13.40 -0.69
N LYS A 48 -22.16 -13.83 -1.34
CA LYS A 48 -22.08 -14.62 -2.56
C LYS A 48 -21.87 -13.66 -3.72
N PHE A 49 -20.66 -13.61 -4.26
CA PHE A 49 -20.39 -12.97 -5.53
C PHE A 49 -20.76 -13.92 -6.68
N ASP A 50 -21.91 -13.68 -7.31
CA ASP A 50 -22.35 -14.45 -8.48
C ASP A 50 -21.63 -13.94 -9.74
N THR A 51 -20.68 -14.73 -10.22
CA THR A 51 -19.87 -14.44 -11.41
C THR A 51 -20.42 -15.09 -12.69
N ASN A 52 -21.65 -15.58 -12.71
CA ASN A 52 -22.21 -16.28 -13.88
C ASN A 52 -22.27 -15.37 -15.12
N ALA A 53 -22.48 -14.07 -14.95
CA ALA A 53 -22.47 -13.12 -16.06
C ALA A 53 -21.08 -12.96 -16.71
N LEU A 54 -20.01 -13.41 -16.07
CA LEU A 54 -18.65 -13.46 -16.64
C LEU A 54 -18.41 -14.68 -17.54
N ASN A 55 -19.41 -15.55 -17.72
CA ASN A 55 -19.33 -16.75 -18.55
C ASN A 55 -20.19 -16.60 -19.80
N TYR A 56 -19.59 -16.84 -20.96
CA TYR A 56 -20.32 -16.91 -22.22
C TYR A 56 -21.38 -18.02 -22.15
N GLY A 57 -22.63 -17.70 -22.51
CA GLY A 57 -23.72 -18.69 -22.54
C GLY A 57 -24.29 -19.09 -21.18
N SER A 58 -23.98 -18.39 -20.08
CA SER A 58 -24.60 -18.65 -18.76
C SER A 58 -26.11 -18.43 -18.75
N GLY A 59 -26.61 -17.64 -19.70
CA GLY A 59 -28.01 -17.23 -19.82
C GLY A 59 -28.39 -16.08 -18.89
N TYR A 60 -27.44 -15.49 -18.17
CA TYR A 60 -27.60 -14.17 -17.56
C TYR A 60 -27.47 -13.12 -18.66
N VAL A 61 -28.27 -12.06 -18.57
CA VAL A 61 -28.24 -10.96 -19.53
C VAL A 61 -27.74 -9.70 -18.80
N SER A 62 -26.64 -9.13 -19.29
CA SER A 62 -26.09 -7.86 -18.81
C SER A 62 -26.41 -6.76 -19.82
N THR A 63 -26.80 -5.58 -19.33
CA THR A 63 -27.04 -4.40 -20.18
C THR A 63 -26.30 -3.19 -19.63
N PRO A 64 -25.17 -2.75 -20.24
CA PRO A 64 -24.52 -3.28 -21.45
C PRO A 64 -24.03 -4.74 -21.39
N PRO A 65 -23.88 -5.42 -22.56
CA PRO A 65 -23.43 -6.80 -22.60
C PRO A 65 -21.93 -6.95 -22.30
N VAL A 66 -21.56 -8.05 -21.66
CA VAL A 66 -20.16 -8.44 -21.45
C VAL A 66 -19.53 -8.80 -22.79
N CYS A 67 -18.36 -8.23 -23.07
CA CYS A 67 -17.65 -8.42 -24.33
C CYS A 67 -16.79 -9.70 -24.29
N PHE A 68 -17.28 -10.77 -24.92
CA PHE A 68 -16.54 -12.04 -25.08
C PHE A 68 -15.80 -12.15 -26.42
N VAL A 69 -16.21 -11.34 -27.39
CA VAL A 69 -15.61 -11.24 -28.72
C VAL A 69 -15.58 -9.77 -29.13
N VAL A 70 -14.60 -9.41 -29.96
CA VAL A 70 -14.52 -8.06 -30.53
C VAL A 70 -15.58 -7.93 -31.62
N SER A 71 -16.62 -7.13 -31.37
CA SER A 71 -17.68 -6.84 -32.33
C SER A 71 -18.47 -5.59 -31.93
N GLY A 72 -18.88 -4.79 -32.91
CA GLY A 72 -19.66 -3.57 -32.67
C GLY A 72 -18.95 -2.61 -31.69
N THR A 73 -19.58 -2.34 -30.55
CA THR A 73 -19.04 -1.47 -29.48
C THR A 73 -18.02 -2.17 -28.56
N CYS A 74 -17.83 -3.48 -28.68
CA CYS A 74 -16.82 -4.23 -27.94
C CYS A 74 -15.45 -4.10 -28.61
N THR A 75 -14.58 -3.27 -28.05
CA THR A 75 -13.18 -3.11 -28.48
C THR A 75 -12.26 -4.14 -27.83
N GLN A 76 -10.98 -4.18 -28.26
CA GLN A 76 -9.97 -5.06 -27.67
C GLN A 76 -9.76 -4.82 -26.18
N ASP A 77 -9.77 -3.55 -25.74
CA ASP A 77 -9.57 -3.19 -24.33
C ASP A 77 -10.75 -3.66 -23.47
N ASN A 78 -11.95 -3.61 -24.03
CA ASN A 78 -13.18 -4.05 -23.38
C ASN A 78 -13.37 -5.57 -23.35
N LEU A 79 -12.53 -6.33 -24.05
CA LEU A 79 -12.63 -7.78 -24.11
C LEU A 79 -12.35 -8.42 -22.74
N LEU A 80 -13.29 -9.24 -22.26
CA LEU A 80 -13.10 -10.07 -21.08
C LEU A 80 -12.30 -11.32 -21.44
N THR A 81 -10.97 -11.19 -21.43
CA THR A 81 -10.05 -12.31 -21.63
C THR A 81 -10.09 -13.29 -20.43
N GLN A 82 -9.58 -14.51 -20.62
CA GLN A 82 -9.47 -15.47 -19.52
C GLN A 82 -8.57 -14.97 -18.39
N GLU A 83 -7.51 -14.23 -18.72
CA GLU A 83 -6.62 -13.60 -17.75
C GLU A 83 -7.36 -12.54 -16.91
N LYS A 84 -8.07 -11.60 -17.56
CA LYS A 84 -8.88 -10.59 -16.84
C LYS A 84 -9.94 -11.24 -15.98
N LYS A 85 -10.62 -12.27 -16.49
CA LYS A 85 -11.61 -13.03 -15.73
C LYS A 85 -10.99 -13.70 -14.49
N ALA A 86 -9.86 -14.38 -14.63
CA ALA A 86 -9.16 -15.01 -13.50
C ALA A 86 -8.70 -13.98 -12.47
N TYR A 87 -8.24 -12.81 -12.93
CA TYR A 87 -7.87 -11.70 -12.06
C TYR A 87 -9.07 -11.09 -11.31
N ILE A 88 -10.22 -10.92 -11.98
CA ILE A 88 -11.49 -10.50 -11.35
C ILE A 88 -11.90 -11.48 -10.25
N ILE A 89 -11.81 -12.79 -10.51
CA ILE A 89 -12.15 -13.81 -9.49
C ILE A 89 -11.23 -13.67 -8.27
N ARG A 90 -9.92 -13.46 -8.47
CA ARG A 90 -8.99 -13.21 -7.35
C ARG A 90 -9.33 -11.94 -6.56
N ILE A 91 -9.73 -10.85 -7.25
CA ILE A 91 -10.19 -9.63 -6.59
C ILE A 91 -11.40 -9.94 -5.71
N ILE A 92 -12.39 -10.65 -6.25
CA ILE A 92 -13.62 -11.02 -5.54
C ILE A 92 -13.31 -11.85 -4.29
N ASP A 93 -12.41 -12.82 -4.40
CA ASP A 93 -12.00 -13.64 -3.26
C ASP A 93 -11.37 -12.79 -2.15
N GLU A 94 -10.53 -11.81 -2.52
CA GLU A 94 -9.91 -10.88 -1.58
C GLU A 94 -10.94 -9.92 -0.96
N VAL A 95 -11.85 -9.37 -1.75
CA VAL A 95 -12.96 -8.52 -1.27
C VAL A 95 -13.81 -9.30 -0.28
N GLN A 96 -14.15 -10.56 -0.58
CA GLN A 96 -14.93 -11.42 0.29
C GLN A 96 -14.20 -11.72 1.60
N ARG A 97 -12.88 -11.96 1.55
CA ARG A 97 -12.03 -12.12 2.73
C ARG A 97 -12.05 -10.86 3.60
N LEU A 98 -11.92 -9.68 3.00
CA LEU A 98 -11.96 -8.41 3.70
C LEU A 98 -13.35 -8.16 4.33
N ILE A 99 -14.44 -8.36 3.59
CA ILE A 99 -15.79 -8.18 4.12
C ILE A 99 -16.03 -9.09 5.34
N LYS A 100 -15.66 -10.36 5.27
CA LYS A 100 -15.74 -11.30 6.41
C LYS A 100 -14.90 -10.86 7.60
N LYS A 101 -13.73 -10.25 7.36
CA LYS A 101 -12.83 -9.74 8.39
C LYS A 101 -13.43 -8.55 9.15
N TYR A 102 -14.11 -7.64 8.44
CA TYR A 102 -14.58 -6.37 9.01
C TYR A 102 -16.03 -6.39 9.49
N PHE A 103 -16.92 -7.11 8.79
CA PHE A 103 -18.36 -6.95 8.98
C PHE A 103 -19.05 -8.24 9.44
N ARG A 104 -20.01 -8.07 10.33
CA ARG A 104 -20.92 -9.09 10.82
C ARG A 104 -22.36 -8.65 10.61
N VAL A 105 -23.26 -9.61 10.45
CA VAL A 105 -24.72 -9.42 10.28
C VAL A 105 -25.51 -10.34 11.19
N HIS A 106 -26.77 -10.01 11.45
CA HIS A 106 -27.67 -10.87 12.20
C HIS A 106 -28.02 -12.14 11.41
N LYS A 107 -27.95 -13.29 12.09
CA LYS A 107 -28.25 -14.62 11.54
C LYS A 107 -29.66 -14.71 10.92
N GLY A 108 -30.67 -14.05 11.50
CA GLY A 108 -32.04 -14.10 10.97
C GLY A 108 -32.20 -13.44 9.59
N THR A 109 -31.32 -12.51 9.20
CA THR A 109 -31.43 -11.82 7.91
C THR A 109 -31.07 -12.74 6.73
N LEU A 110 -30.35 -13.84 6.99
CA LEU A 110 -30.03 -14.88 6.02
C LEU A 110 -31.29 -15.65 5.60
N ALA A 111 -32.24 -15.86 6.52
CA ALA A 111 -33.52 -16.50 6.21
C ALA A 111 -34.38 -15.63 5.27
N THR A 112 -34.38 -14.31 5.49
CA THR A 112 -35.09 -13.35 4.63
C THR A 112 -34.50 -13.28 3.22
N LEU A 113 -33.18 -13.41 3.09
CA LEU A 113 -32.52 -13.51 1.80
C LEU A 113 -32.98 -14.77 1.04
N LYS A 114 -33.00 -15.93 1.70
CA LYS A 114 -33.46 -17.20 1.08
C LYS A 114 -34.90 -17.15 0.59
N SER A 115 -35.80 -16.46 1.27
CA SER A 115 -37.17 -16.31 0.79
C SER A 115 -37.25 -15.39 -0.44
N SER A 116 -36.37 -14.39 -0.51
CA SER A 116 -36.41 -13.34 -1.54
C SER A 116 -35.72 -13.75 -2.85
N ILE A 117 -34.78 -14.70 -2.82
CA ILE A 117 -33.98 -15.08 -4.00
C ILE A 117 -34.83 -15.66 -5.14
N LYS A 118 -35.91 -16.40 -4.80
CA LYS A 118 -36.76 -17.09 -5.80
C LYS A 118 -37.54 -16.13 -6.70
N ASP A 119 -37.80 -14.92 -6.22
CA ASP A 119 -38.55 -13.89 -6.93
C ASP A 119 -37.62 -12.92 -7.68
N LYS A 120 -36.29 -13.12 -7.60
CA LYS A 120 -35.30 -12.17 -8.11
C LYS A 120 -34.87 -12.54 -9.54
N ASP A 121 -35.56 -11.97 -10.53
CA ASP A 121 -35.17 -12.11 -11.94
C ASP A 121 -34.17 -11.02 -12.41
N ARG A 122 -34.11 -9.88 -11.70
CA ARG A 122 -33.31 -8.71 -12.07
C ARG A 122 -32.62 -8.05 -10.89
N CYS A 123 -31.38 -7.59 -11.10
CA CYS A 123 -30.62 -6.78 -10.15
C CYS A 123 -29.72 -5.80 -10.91
N GLY A 124 -30.04 -4.50 -10.80
CA GLY A 124 -29.33 -3.46 -11.55
C GLY A 124 -29.41 -3.71 -13.05
N GLU A 125 -28.25 -3.82 -13.67
CA GLU A 125 -28.06 -4.04 -15.11
C GLU A 125 -28.18 -5.50 -15.54
N ILE A 126 -28.40 -6.41 -14.58
CA ILE A 126 -28.44 -7.85 -14.81
C ILE A 126 -29.88 -8.34 -14.75
N SER A 127 -30.26 -9.16 -15.72
CA SER A 127 -31.57 -9.82 -15.82
C SER A 127 -31.43 -11.29 -16.17
N SER A 128 -32.55 -12.03 -16.11
CA SER A 128 -32.58 -13.48 -16.33
C SER A 128 -31.74 -14.23 -15.31
N ILE A 129 -31.76 -13.75 -14.07
CA ILE A 129 -31.06 -14.37 -12.94
C ILE A 129 -31.72 -15.74 -12.67
N LYS A 130 -30.90 -16.79 -12.59
CA LYS A 130 -31.37 -18.19 -12.48
C LYS A 130 -31.13 -18.78 -11.08
N ASP A 131 -30.87 -17.95 -10.09
CA ASP A 131 -30.64 -18.40 -8.72
C ASP A 131 -31.89 -19.09 -8.17
N SER A 132 -31.74 -20.36 -7.77
CA SER A 132 -32.82 -21.15 -7.18
C SER A 132 -32.64 -21.38 -5.67
N SER A 133 -31.41 -21.23 -5.17
CA SER A 133 -31.06 -21.44 -3.78
C SER A 133 -29.77 -20.70 -3.41
N ILE A 134 -29.56 -20.53 -2.11
CA ILE A 134 -28.35 -19.94 -1.56
C ILE A 134 -27.97 -20.65 -0.26
N ALA A 135 -26.67 -20.75 0.02
CA ALA A 135 -26.16 -21.41 1.21
C ALA A 135 -26.62 -20.70 2.50
N ASP A 136 -26.62 -21.45 3.59
CA ASP A 136 -27.26 -21.06 4.83
C ASP A 136 -26.60 -19.90 5.56
N ASP A 137 -25.34 -19.63 5.24
CA ASP A 137 -24.46 -18.63 5.83
C ASP A 137 -24.35 -17.34 4.98
N ILE A 138 -24.98 -17.28 3.81
CA ILE A 138 -24.89 -16.10 2.93
C ILE A 138 -25.80 -14.97 3.42
N GLY A 139 -25.17 -13.83 3.74
CA GLY A 139 -25.84 -12.62 4.17
C GLY A 139 -26.15 -11.63 3.05
N MET A 140 -25.53 -11.74 1.88
CA MET A 140 -25.77 -10.83 0.75
C MET A 140 -25.39 -11.49 -0.58
N VAL A 141 -26.08 -11.13 -1.66
CA VAL A 141 -25.69 -11.53 -3.03
C VAL A 141 -25.24 -10.30 -3.80
N MET A 142 -24.05 -10.40 -4.39
CA MET A 142 -23.48 -9.42 -5.30
C MET A 142 -23.36 -10.04 -6.69
N TYR A 143 -24.09 -9.52 -7.66
CA TYR A 143 -23.98 -9.98 -9.04
C TYR A 143 -22.84 -9.25 -9.75
N VAL A 144 -21.93 -9.98 -10.37
CA VAL A 144 -20.70 -9.42 -10.97
C VAL A 144 -20.78 -9.42 -12.49
N THR A 145 -20.62 -8.24 -13.09
CA THR A 145 -20.44 -8.05 -14.53
C THR A 145 -19.07 -7.45 -14.86
N ALA A 146 -18.70 -7.52 -16.14
CA ALA A 146 -17.50 -6.90 -16.65
C ALA A 146 -17.72 -6.43 -18.10
N HIS A 147 -18.51 -5.37 -18.25
CA HIS A 147 -18.85 -4.76 -19.54
C HIS A 147 -18.26 -3.34 -19.67
N PRO A 148 -18.22 -2.78 -20.89
CA PRO A 148 -17.70 -1.44 -21.12
C PRO A 148 -18.39 -0.36 -20.27
N ILE A 149 -17.63 0.65 -19.90
CA ILE A 149 -18.11 1.90 -19.28
C ILE A 149 -17.68 3.06 -20.19
N GLU A 150 -18.51 4.09 -20.31
CA GLU A 150 -18.19 5.28 -21.12
C GLU A 150 -16.98 6.06 -20.58
N SER A 151 -16.79 6.07 -19.25
CA SER A 151 -15.64 6.72 -18.61
C SER A 151 -14.36 5.91 -18.80
N GLN A 152 -13.30 6.61 -19.22
CA GLN A 152 -11.96 6.06 -19.40
C GLN A 152 -11.17 5.92 -18.09
N THR A 153 -11.71 6.32 -16.96
CA THR A 153 -10.99 6.29 -15.67
C THR A 153 -11.67 5.46 -14.59
N VAL A 154 -12.95 5.15 -14.75
CA VAL A 154 -13.70 4.29 -13.81
C VAL A 154 -13.21 2.84 -13.93
N LEU A 155 -12.67 2.29 -12.84
CA LEU A 155 -12.30 0.88 -12.76
C LEU A 155 -13.52 -0.02 -12.48
N ALA A 156 -14.36 0.38 -11.53
CA ALA A 156 -15.53 -0.40 -11.14
C ALA A 156 -16.62 0.53 -10.62
N TYR A 157 -17.83 0.00 -10.54
CA TYR A 157 -18.89 0.60 -9.74
C TYR A 157 -19.78 -0.46 -9.12
N ALA A 158 -20.55 -0.08 -8.10
CA ALA A 158 -21.57 -0.96 -7.57
C ALA A 158 -22.73 -0.18 -6.92
N ALA A 159 -23.87 -0.84 -6.81
CA ALA A 159 -25.03 -0.31 -6.11
C ALA A 159 -25.88 -1.43 -5.52
N SER A 160 -26.73 -1.07 -4.56
CA SER A 160 -27.77 -1.97 -4.08
C SER A 160 -28.90 -2.06 -5.09
N CYS A 161 -29.49 -3.25 -5.22
CA CYS A 161 -30.67 -3.49 -6.05
C CYS A 161 -31.80 -4.17 -5.25
N GLY A 162 -31.66 -4.26 -3.93
CA GLY A 162 -32.64 -4.92 -3.08
C GLY A 162 -32.25 -4.88 -1.60
N SER A 163 -33.22 -4.49 -0.78
CA SER A 163 -33.08 -4.41 0.66
C SER A 163 -34.23 -5.12 1.37
N ALA A 164 -33.96 -5.63 2.55
CA ALA A 164 -34.93 -6.37 3.35
C ALA A 164 -34.87 -5.94 4.82
N ALA A 165 -35.94 -6.23 5.56
CA ALA A 165 -35.93 -6.04 7.00
C ALA A 165 -34.79 -6.85 7.62
N ASP A 166 -34.00 -6.20 8.47
CA ASP A 166 -33.02 -6.88 9.30
C ASP A 166 -33.73 -7.62 10.44
N ALA A 167 -33.21 -8.77 10.85
CA ALA A 167 -33.93 -9.66 11.77
C ALA A 167 -33.93 -9.21 13.23
N SER A 168 -33.13 -8.20 13.60
CA SER A 168 -33.03 -7.76 14.99
C SER A 168 -34.15 -6.82 15.41
N SER A 169 -34.76 -7.11 16.57
CA SER A 169 -35.70 -6.24 17.28
C SER A 169 -35.02 -5.01 17.91
N THR A 170 -33.68 -4.99 18.01
CA THR A 170 -32.90 -3.86 18.51
C THR A 170 -32.54 -2.85 17.42
N ASN A 171 -32.94 -3.09 16.16
CA ASN A 171 -32.79 -2.12 15.08
C ASN A 171 -33.71 -0.91 15.37
N PRO A 172 -33.14 0.24 15.76
CA PRO A 172 -33.90 1.34 16.35
C PRO A 172 -34.93 1.96 15.38
N ASN A 173 -34.81 1.69 14.08
CA ASN A 173 -35.58 2.37 13.03
C ASN A 173 -36.27 1.42 12.04
N ASN A 174 -36.33 0.10 12.30
CA ASN A 174 -36.77 -0.89 11.29
C ASN A 174 -35.96 -0.75 9.98
N GLN A 175 -34.70 -0.32 10.08
CA GLN A 175 -33.87 0.02 8.94
C GLN A 175 -33.61 -1.22 8.11
N LYS A 176 -33.88 -1.13 6.80
CA LYS A 176 -33.64 -2.24 5.90
C LYS A 176 -32.14 -2.39 5.67
N ARG A 177 -31.66 -3.64 5.64
CA ARG A 177 -30.31 -3.96 5.19
C ARG A 177 -30.32 -4.24 3.69
N ASN A 178 -29.31 -3.76 2.98
CA ASN A 178 -29.08 -4.17 1.60
C ASN A 178 -28.68 -5.65 1.57
N ILE A 179 -29.45 -6.46 0.84
CA ILE A 179 -29.26 -7.91 0.75
C ILE A 179 -28.95 -8.37 -0.69
N PHE A 180 -29.21 -7.50 -1.67
CA PHE A 180 -28.84 -7.67 -3.05
C PHE A 180 -28.11 -6.43 -3.57
N GLY A 181 -27.05 -6.65 -4.31
CA GLY A 181 -26.36 -5.62 -5.07
C GLY A 181 -25.74 -6.19 -6.33
N TYR A 182 -25.15 -5.32 -7.12
CA TYR A 182 -24.40 -5.67 -8.32
C TYR A 182 -23.17 -4.80 -8.41
N THR A 183 -22.15 -5.31 -9.08
CA THR A 183 -20.93 -4.57 -9.40
C THR A 183 -20.52 -4.87 -10.83
N ASN A 184 -20.06 -3.83 -11.52
CA ASN A 184 -19.42 -3.97 -12.82
C ASN A 184 -17.95 -3.59 -12.69
N ILE A 185 -17.06 -4.42 -13.23
CA ILE A 185 -15.61 -4.17 -13.29
C ILE A 185 -15.22 -3.93 -14.74
N ASN A 186 -14.77 -2.73 -15.06
CA ASN A 186 -14.45 -2.31 -16.42
C ASN A 186 -13.20 -3.04 -16.97
N PRO A 187 -13.33 -3.92 -17.97
CA PRO A 187 -12.18 -4.62 -18.52
C PRO A 187 -11.15 -3.67 -19.14
N ALA A 188 -11.57 -2.51 -19.68
CA ALA A 188 -10.67 -1.58 -20.34
C ALA A 188 -9.68 -0.89 -19.37
N ASN A 189 -10.10 -0.71 -18.12
CA ASN A 189 -9.30 -0.04 -17.08
C ASN A 189 -8.68 -1.02 -16.07
N LEU A 190 -8.90 -2.33 -16.25
CA LEU A 190 -8.38 -3.36 -15.38
C LEU A 190 -6.94 -3.74 -15.77
N ASP A 191 -5.99 -3.12 -15.09
CA ASP A 191 -4.58 -3.51 -15.11
C ASP A 191 -4.38 -4.75 -14.22
N VAL A 192 -4.00 -5.88 -14.85
CA VAL A 192 -3.85 -7.20 -14.19
C VAL A 192 -2.47 -7.41 -13.55
N SER A 193 -1.62 -6.38 -13.50
CA SER A 193 -0.32 -6.46 -12.81
C SER A 193 -0.49 -6.73 -11.30
N GLU A 194 0.45 -7.51 -10.74
CA GLU A 194 0.43 -7.85 -9.31
C GLU A 194 0.61 -6.63 -8.40
N GLY A 195 1.36 -5.62 -8.86
CA GLY A 195 1.53 -4.36 -8.13
C GLY A 195 0.21 -3.63 -7.91
N LYS A 196 -0.70 -3.67 -8.90
CA LYS A 196 -2.02 -3.03 -8.84
C LYS A 196 -3.06 -3.83 -8.07
N PHE A 197 -2.80 -5.10 -7.74
CA PHE A 197 -3.81 -6.00 -7.15
C PHE A 197 -4.48 -5.42 -5.91
N ARG A 198 -3.72 -4.84 -4.98
CA ARG A 198 -4.30 -4.23 -3.78
C ARG A 198 -5.21 -3.05 -4.11
N ILE A 199 -4.76 -2.14 -4.98
CA ILE A 199 -5.56 -0.97 -5.36
C ILE A 199 -6.85 -1.44 -6.04
N ASN A 200 -6.75 -2.38 -6.99
CA ASN A 200 -7.93 -2.91 -7.68
C ASN A 200 -8.91 -3.59 -6.72
N ALA A 201 -8.41 -4.41 -5.78
CA ALA A 201 -9.24 -5.04 -4.77
C ALA A 201 -9.89 -4.02 -3.81
N HIS A 202 -9.15 -2.99 -3.39
CA HIS A 202 -9.70 -1.93 -2.54
C HIS A 202 -10.72 -1.06 -3.29
N THR A 203 -10.55 -0.82 -4.59
CA THR A 203 -11.56 -0.12 -5.40
C THR A 203 -12.84 -0.96 -5.51
N VAL A 204 -12.76 -2.25 -5.83
CA VAL A 204 -13.96 -3.11 -5.87
C VAL A 204 -14.62 -3.22 -4.48
N LEU A 205 -13.82 -3.21 -3.42
CA LEU A 205 -14.33 -3.18 -2.05
C LEU A 205 -15.01 -1.86 -1.68
N HIS A 206 -14.46 -0.72 -2.09
CA HIS A 206 -15.09 0.60 -1.98
C HIS A 206 -16.47 0.59 -2.62
N GLU A 207 -16.55 0.14 -3.87
CA GLU A 207 -17.83 0.03 -4.59
C GLU A 207 -18.78 -0.93 -3.86
N THR A 208 -18.28 -2.08 -3.41
CA THR A 208 -19.09 -3.03 -2.65
C THR A 208 -19.66 -2.40 -1.37
N MET A 209 -18.92 -1.50 -0.70
CA MET A 209 -19.42 -0.76 0.47
C MET A 209 -20.53 0.22 0.12
N HIS A 210 -20.52 0.84 -1.06
CA HIS A 210 -21.69 1.57 -1.56
C HIS A 210 -22.91 0.65 -1.71
N ALA A 211 -22.73 -0.53 -2.31
CA ALA A 211 -23.82 -1.52 -2.42
C ALA A 211 -24.31 -2.02 -1.04
N MET A 212 -23.44 -2.03 -0.03
CA MET A 212 -23.79 -2.39 1.36
C MET A 212 -24.55 -1.27 2.09
N GLY A 213 -24.37 0.00 1.73
CA GLY A 213 -25.15 1.11 2.32
C GLY A 213 -24.39 2.40 2.65
N PHE A 214 -23.11 2.52 2.26
CA PHE A 214 -22.38 3.77 2.37
C PHE A 214 -22.83 4.73 1.26
N VAL A 215 -23.87 5.55 1.48
CA VAL A 215 -24.48 6.30 0.37
C VAL A 215 -24.98 7.70 0.72
N SER A 216 -25.02 8.10 1.99
CA SER A 216 -25.67 9.37 2.35
C SER A 216 -25.12 10.02 3.62
N PRO A 217 -25.01 11.35 3.65
CA PRO A 217 -24.74 12.08 4.89
C PRO A 217 -25.95 12.03 5.82
N THR A 218 -25.76 12.42 7.07
CA THR A 218 -26.86 12.55 8.04
C THR A 218 -27.54 13.93 7.98
N GLY A 219 -26.91 14.92 7.35
CA GLY A 219 -27.45 16.27 7.25
C GLY A 219 -26.53 17.24 6.51
N MET A 220 -26.88 18.52 6.53
CA MET A 220 -26.09 19.63 5.97
C MET A 220 -25.70 20.59 7.09
N MET A 221 -24.49 21.16 7.05
CA MET A 221 -24.04 22.14 8.02
C MET A 221 -23.24 23.26 7.36
N SER A 222 -23.48 24.51 7.78
CA SER A 222 -22.63 25.64 7.38
C SER A 222 -21.34 25.63 8.20
N ILE A 223 -20.22 25.40 7.53
CA ILE A 223 -18.88 25.33 8.13
C ILE A 223 -17.96 26.39 7.53
N SER A 224 -16.85 26.68 8.21
CA SER A 224 -15.83 27.60 7.71
C SER A 224 -14.70 26.83 7.03
N LYS A 225 -14.45 27.09 5.74
CA LYS A 225 -13.39 26.45 4.93
C LYS A 225 -12.11 27.29 4.78
N GLY A 226 -11.96 28.35 5.58
CA GLY A 226 -10.86 29.32 5.46
C GLY A 226 -11.40 30.74 5.56
N ARG A 227 -11.33 31.50 4.46
CA ARG A 227 -11.79 32.90 4.38
C ARG A 227 -13.29 33.06 4.08
N GLY A 228 -14.08 31.98 4.22
CA GLY A 228 -15.52 32.02 4.05
C GLY A 228 -16.22 30.81 4.67
N THR A 229 -17.53 30.74 4.44
CA THR A 229 -18.40 29.67 4.92
C THR A 229 -19.13 29.00 3.77
N GLU A 230 -19.31 27.70 3.87
CA GLU A 230 -20.01 26.87 2.89
C GLU A 230 -20.92 25.88 3.61
N THR A 231 -22.05 25.55 3.00
CA THR A 231 -22.97 24.55 3.53
C THR A 231 -22.65 23.21 2.89
N VAL A 232 -22.06 22.31 3.68
CA VAL A 232 -21.55 21.01 3.21
C VAL A 232 -22.36 19.85 3.80
N PRO A 233 -22.40 18.68 3.13
CA PRO A 233 -22.93 17.47 3.72
C PRO A 233 -22.05 16.98 4.87
N VAL A 234 -22.67 16.46 5.93
CA VAL A 234 -21.98 16.00 7.13
C VAL A 234 -22.59 14.73 7.74
N VAL A 235 -21.75 13.99 8.45
CA VAL A 235 -22.15 12.91 9.36
C VAL A 235 -22.04 13.36 10.82
N THR A 236 -23.14 13.21 11.55
CA THR A 236 -23.26 13.56 12.97
C THR A 236 -23.71 12.37 13.82
N SER A 237 -23.56 11.15 13.30
CA SER A 237 -23.93 9.92 14.00
C SER A 237 -22.97 9.60 15.15
N GLU A 238 -23.47 8.89 16.16
CA GLU A 238 -22.80 8.77 17.46
C GLU A 238 -21.42 8.09 17.37
N LYS A 239 -21.34 6.93 16.69
CA LYS A 239 -20.07 6.18 16.59
C LYS A 239 -19.06 6.91 15.72
N VAL A 240 -19.48 7.50 14.60
CA VAL A 240 -18.60 8.31 13.75
C VAL A 240 -18.03 9.50 14.54
N LEU A 241 -18.85 10.21 15.31
CA LEU A 241 -18.36 11.32 16.14
C LEU A 241 -17.43 10.85 17.25
N LYS A 242 -17.67 9.68 17.86
CA LYS A 242 -16.75 9.09 18.82
C LYS A 242 -15.38 8.84 18.19
N VAL A 243 -15.34 8.17 17.04
CA VAL A 243 -14.11 7.92 16.28
C VAL A 243 -13.42 9.23 15.90
N ALA A 244 -14.17 10.23 15.43
CA ALA A 244 -13.60 11.53 15.08
C ALA A 244 -12.93 12.23 16.27
N ARG A 245 -13.61 12.26 17.42
CA ARG A 245 -13.07 12.87 18.66
C ARG A 245 -11.78 12.17 19.11
N GLU A 246 -11.75 10.84 19.05
CA GLU A 246 -10.56 10.05 19.39
C GLU A 246 -9.42 10.26 18.38
N HIS A 247 -9.72 10.24 17.07
CA HIS A 247 -8.73 10.39 16.00
C HIS A 247 -8.08 11.76 16.00
N PHE A 248 -8.88 12.83 16.02
CA PHE A 248 -8.38 14.21 16.01
C PHE A 248 -7.94 14.68 17.40
N GLY A 249 -8.29 13.96 18.48
CA GLY A 249 -7.94 14.33 19.85
C GLY A 249 -8.71 15.55 20.37
N ASP A 250 -9.98 15.69 19.99
CA ASP A 250 -10.80 16.87 20.30
C ASP A 250 -12.28 16.49 20.52
N ASN A 251 -12.73 16.55 21.78
CA ASN A 251 -14.11 16.23 22.17
C ASN A 251 -15.17 17.22 21.65
N SER A 252 -14.76 18.40 21.16
CA SER A 252 -15.69 19.42 20.63
C SER A 252 -16.16 19.14 19.20
N ILE A 253 -15.62 18.10 18.56
CA ILE A 253 -16.05 17.68 17.22
C ILE A 253 -17.51 17.20 17.28
N SER A 254 -18.33 17.80 16.42
CA SER A 254 -19.77 17.60 16.34
C SER A 254 -20.24 17.17 14.94
N TYR A 255 -19.33 17.05 13.98
CA TYR A 255 -19.56 16.58 12.62
C TYR A 255 -18.28 16.03 12.01
N VAL A 256 -18.43 15.17 11.00
CA VAL A 256 -17.38 14.80 10.04
C VAL A 256 -17.91 15.15 8.66
N GLU A 257 -17.08 15.76 7.82
CA GLU A 257 -17.49 16.23 6.50
C GLU A 257 -17.63 15.06 5.51
N PHE A 258 -18.65 15.15 4.67
CA PHE A 258 -18.76 14.41 3.42
C PHE A 258 -18.31 15.32 2.29
N GLU A 259 -17.85 14.69 1.21
CA GLU A 259 -17.36 15.37 0.02
C GLU A 259 -18.42 16.27 -0.60
N ASP A 260 -18.04 17.49 -0.97
CA ASP A 260 -18.90 18.47 -1.64
C ASP A 260 -18.43 18.84 -3.06
N GLY A 261 -17.24 18.40 -3.46
CA GLY A 261 -16.68 18.57 -4.81
C GLY A 261 -16.83 17.37 -5.74
N GLY A 262 -16.24 17.45 -6.94
CA GLY A 262 -16.12 16.30 -7.86
C GLY A 262 -17.39 15.89 -8.61
N GLY A 263 -18.44 16.73 -8.56
CA GLY A 263 -19.70 16.49 -9.28
C GLY A 263 -20.65 15.52 -8.58
N SER A 264 -21.80 15.25 -9.21
CA SER A 264 -22.90 14.51 -8.56
C SER A 264 -22.54 13.08 -8.17
N GLY A 265 -21.61 12.44 -8.88
CA GLY A 265 -21.16 11.08 -8.60
C GLY A 265 -20.20 10.98 -7.41
N THR A 266 -19.72 12.11 -6.91
CA THR A 266 -18.70 12.19 -5.85
C THR A 266 -19.27 12.89 -4.62
N ALA A 267 -19.86 14.07 -4.81
CA ALA A 267 -20.41 14.87 -3.73
C ALA A 267 -21.56 14.15 -3.00
N GLY A 268 -21.53 14.14 -1.68
CA GLY A 268 -22.54 13.54 -0.81
C GLY A 268 -22.52 12.01 -0.73
N ALA A 269 -21.58 11.34 -1.40
CA ALA A 269 -21.45 9.88 -1.36
C ALA A 269 -20.16 9.39 -0.69
N HIS A 270 -19.21 10.29 -0.42
CA HIS A 270 -17.86 9.96 0.05
C HIS A 270 -17.49 10.78 1.28
N TRP A 271 -16.51 10.30 2.04
CA TRP A 271 -15.82 11.13 3.01
C TRP A 271 -15.09 12.28 2.31
N GLU A 272 -15.08 13.45 2.96
CA GLU A 272 -14.31 14.61 2.52
C GLU A 272 -12.82 14.26 2.46
N LYS A 273 -12.24 14.28 1.24
CA LYS A 273 -10.87 13.81 1.05
C LYS A 273 -9.86 14.75 1.72
N ARG A 274 -10.12 16.05 1.84
CA ARG A 274 -9.28 16.93 2.66
C ARG A 274 -9.18 16.46 4.11
N VAL A 275 -10.27 15.95 4.68
CA VAL A 275 -10.36 15.59 6.12
C VAL A 275 -9.81 14.19 6.37
N LEU A 276 -10.08 13.21 5.50
CA LEU A 276 -9.73 11.79 5.71
C LEU A 276 -8.79 11.17 4.67
N TYR A 277 -8.36 11.94 3.66
CA TYR A 277 -7.31 11.64 2.66
C TYR A 277 -7.30 10.22 2.05
N ASN A 278 -6.69 9.25 2.71
CA ASN A 278 -6.54 7.87 2.24
C ASN A 278 -7.53 6.88 2.86
N GLU A 279 -8.58 7.37 3.51
CA GLU A 279 -9.76 6.56 3.81
C GLU A 279 -10.32 5.93 2.53
N ILE A 280 -10.67 4.66 2.60
CA ILE A 280 -11.16 3.88 1.46
C ILE A 280 -12.38 4.52 0.81
N MET A 281 -13.30 5.15 1.56
CA MET A 281 -14.53 5.77 1.06
C MET A 281 -14.36 7.26 0.71
N THR A 282 -13.15 7.74 0.41
CA THR A 282 -12.95 9.06 -0.22
C THR A 282 -13.21 8.98 -1.73
N GLY A 283 -13.59 10.11 -2.36
CA GLY A 283 -14.04 10.15 -3.76
C GLY A 283 -12.98 9.84 -4.82
N THR A 284 -11.71 9.70 -4.44
CA THR A 284 -10.63 9.24 -5.31
C THR A 284 -9.67 8.32 -4.55
N ALA A 285 -9.25 7.23 -5.20
CA ALA A 285 -8.31 6.30 -4.61
C ALA A 285 -6.94 6.94 -4.33
N SER A 286 -6.37 6.62 -3.17
CA SER A 286 -4.99 6.97 -2.81
C SER A 286 -4.04 5.82 -3.18
N SER A 287 -2.74 6.08 -3.23
CA SER A 287 -1.74 5.02 -3.53
C SER A 287 -1.79 3.87 -2.52
N TYR A 288 -2.18 4.18 -1.29
CA TYR A 288 -2.46 3.23 -0.22
C TYR A 288 -3.73 3.58 0.57
N SER A 289 -4.90 3.22 0.04
CA SER A 289 -6.18 3.41 0.75
C SER A 289 -6.34 2.46 1.94
N VAL A 290 -6.93 2.92 3.04
CA VAL A 290 -7.12 2.17 4.29
C VAL A 290 -8.59 2.07 4.68
N ILE A 291 -9.01 0.93 5.24
CA ILE A 291 -10.32 0.81 5.88
C ILE A 291 -10.17 1.21 7.34
N SER A 292 -10.52 2.46 7.64
CA SER A 292 -10.29 3.04 8.96
C SER A 292 -11.49 2.82 9.89
N ASN A 293 -11.30 3.20 11.16
CA ASN A 293 -12.40 3.27 12.13
C ASN A 293 -13.56 4.16 11.68
N PHE A 294 -13.36 5.15 10.78
CA PHE A 294 -14.44 6.04 10.33
C PHE A 294 -15.48 5.28 9.50
N THR A 295 -15.05 4.53 8.49
CA THR A 295 -15.97 3.73 7.66
C THR A 295 -16.61 2.61 8.48
N LEU A 296 -15.86 1.94 9.37
CA LEU A 296 -16.44 0.94 10.27
C LEU A 296 -17.52 1.54 11.19
N ALA A 297 -17.27 2.71 11.77
CA ALA A 297 -18.25 3.40 12.61
C ALA A 297 -19.49 3.85 11.84
N TYR A 298 -19.34 4.30 10.59
CA TYR A 298 -20.47 4.61 9.74
C TYR A 298 -21.36 3.38 9.53
N PHE A 299 -20.77 2.22 9.22
CA PHE A 299 -21.53 0.98 9.05
C PHE A 299 -22.18 0.49 10.36
N GLU A 300 -21.52 0.67 11.50
CA GLU A 300 -22.11 0.36 12.81
C GLU A 300 -23.29 1.28 13.14
N ASP A 301 -23.20 2.57 12.82
CA ASP A 301 -24.29 3.56 12.99
C ASP A 301 -25.50 3.28 12.08
N LEU A 302 -25.35 2.54 10.96
CA LEU A 302 -26.49 2.05 10.17
C LEU A 302 -27.37 1.06 10.96
N GLY A 303 -26.85 0.46 12.03
CA GLY A 303 -27.57 -0.45 12.92
C GLY A 303 -27.82 -1.86 12.37
N THR A 304 -27.47 -2.12 11.11
CA THR A 304 -27.62 -3.43 10.45
C THR A 304 -26.32 -4.21 10.34
N TYR A 305 -25.21 -3.65 10.81
CA TYR A 305 -23.88 -4.25 10.81
C TYR A 305 -23.24 -4.13 12.19
N SER A 306 -22.49 -5.15 12.58
CA SER A 306 -21.50 -5.06 13.65
C SER A 306 -20.12 -5.15 13.02
N VAL A 307 -19.17 -4.39 13.54
CA VAL A 307 -17.86 -4.21 12.92
C VAL A 307 -16.71 -4.65 13.83
N ASN A 308 -15.60 -5.02 13.22
CA ASN A 308 -14.36 -5.39 13.92
C ASN A 308 -13.36 -4.22 13.91
N TYR A 309 -13.43 -3.35 14.91
CA TYR A 309 -12.50 -2.22 15.04
C TYR A 309 -11.03 -2.64 15.20
N SER A 310 -10.76 -3.81 15.79
CA SER A 310 -9.39 -4.32 15.94
C SER A 310 -8.72 -4.66 14.61
N ALA A 311 -9.51 -4.87 13.56
CA ALA A 311 -9.02 -5.14 12.22
C ALA A 311 -8.74 -3.86 11.41
N ALA A 312 -9.19 -2.68 11.88
CA ALA A 312 -9.10 -1.43 11.15
C ALA A 312 -7.66 -1.09 10.78
N GLU A 313 -7.43 -0.61 9.56
CA GLU A 313 -6.12 -0.16 9.13
C GLU A 313 -5.81 1.24 9.70
N PRO A 314 -4.54 1.57 9.99
CA PRO A 314 -4.21 2.86 10.59
C PRO A 314 -4.44 4.03 9.63
N LEU A 315 -5.24 5.00 10.06
CA LEU A 315 -5.35 6.32 9.43
C LEU A 315 -4.51 7.32 10.24
N THR A 316 -3.55 7.98 9.60
CA THR A 316 -2.60 8.90 10.27
C THR A 316 -2.86 10.37 9.96
N TRP A 317 -3.50 10.65 8.82
CA TRP A 317 -3.82 11.98 8.36
C TRP A 317 -4.68 12.75 9.38
N GLY A 318 -4.21 13.92 9.82
CA GLY A 318 -4.91 14.76 10.79
C GLY A 318 -4.97 14.22 12.23
N LYS A 319 -4.36 13.07 12.52
CA LYS A 319 -4.44 12.45 13.85
C LYS A 319 -3.86 13.37 14.93
N GLY A 320 -4.63 13.64 15.98
CA GLY A 320 -4.26 14.53 17.09
C GLY A 320 -4.20 16.02 16.76
N MET A 321 -4.61 16.44 15.56
CA MET A 321 -4.51 17.84 15.10
C MET A 321 -5.71 18.72 15.49
N LYS A 322 -6.68 18.17 16.23
CA LYS A 322 -7.88 18.84 16.72
C LYS A 322 -8.81 19.33 15.61
N LYS A 323 -9.93 19.96 15.97
CA LYS A 323 -10.94 20.46 15.01
C LYS A 323 -10.40 21.51 14.03
N ASP A 324 -9.39 22.29 14.45
CA ASP A 324 -8.78 23.33 13.60
C ASP A 324 -8.11 22.75 12.35
N PHE A 325 -7.77 21.46 12.34
CA PHE A 325 -7.26 20.73 11.17
C PHE A 325 -8.21 20.72 9.97
N PHE A 326 -9.51 20.92 10.21
CA PHE A 326 -10.52 20.99 9.13
C PHE A 326 -10.35 22.25 8.27
N LYS A 327 -9.39 23.13 8.60
CA LYS A 327 -9.00 24.25 7.75
C LYS A 327 -7.53 24.09 7.40
N CYS A 328 -7.21 23.94 6.12
CA CYS A 328 -5.82 23.75 5.73
C CYS A 328 -4.93 24.97 5.93
N SER A 329 -5.50 26.15 6.18
CA SER A 329 -4.77 27.31 6.70
C SER A 329 -4.06 27.04 8.04
N ASN A 330 -4.50 26.01 8.78
CA ASN A 330 -3.94 25.61 10.07
C ASN A 330 -3.04 24.36 9.98
N TRP A 331 -2.78 23.86 8.77
CA TRP A 331 -1.93 22.69 8.60
C TRP A 331 -0.46 23.00 8.88
N PRO A 332 0.35 21.99 9.28
CA PRO A 332 1.79 22.16 9.42
C PRO A 332 2.44 22.68 8.13
N THR A 333 3.42 23.57 8.26
CA THR A 333 4.15 24.16 7.12
C THR A 333 5.27 23.25 6.57
N GLN A 334 5.09 21.94 6.66
CA GLN A 334 6.05 20.93 6.21
C GLN A 334 5.35 19.70 5.63
N ALA A 335 6.11 18.92 4.85
CA ALA A 335 5.58 17.71 4.23
C ALA A 335 5.06 16.72 5.31
N PRO A 336 3.97 15.99 5.05
CA PRO A 336 3.23 15.95 3.78
C PRO A 336 2.13 17.01 3.62
N TYR A 337 1.97 17.92 4.57
CA TYR A 337 0.88 18.91 4.63
C TYR A 337 1.17 20.23 3.89
N TYR A 338 2.45 20.51 3.61
CA TYR A 338 2.87 21.70 2.88
C TYR A 338 4.27 21.52 2.32
N GLY A 339 4.58 22.22 1.24
CA GLY A 339 5.95 22.44 0.81
C GLY A 339 6.02 23.37 -0.39
N GLU A 340 7.23 23.78 -0.74
CA GLU A 340 7.44 24.56 -1.97
C GLU A 340 7.14 23.70 -3.20
N THR A 341 6.80 24.35 -4.31
CA THR A 341 6.51 23.68 -5.57
C THR A 341 7.62 22.68 -5.92
N GLN A 342 7.23 21.44 -6.23
CA GLN A 342 8.13 20.32 -6.58
C GLN A 342 9.01 19.79 -5.44
N ALA A 343 8.84 20.25 -4.19
CA ALA A 343 9.52 19.65 -3.06
C ALA A 343 9.13 18.17 -2.94
N ARG A 344 10.12 17.27 -3.08
CA ARG A 344 9.90 15.82 -3.02
C ARG A 344 9.60 15.38 -1.59
N GLY A 345 8.75 14.36 -1.44
CA GLY A 345 8.40 13.78 -0.16
C GLY A 345 7.67 12.47 -0.33
N CYS A 346 7.37 11.78 0.78
CA CYS A 346 6.38 10.72 0.76
C CYS A 346 4.97 11.33 0.70
N THR A 347 4.06 10.71 -0.06
CA THR A 347 2.64 11.04 0.04
C THR A 347 2.14 10.77 1.47
N PRO A 348 1.07 11.43 1.94
CA PRO A 348 0.58 11.25 3.31
C PRO A 348 0.28 9.79 3.70
N ASP A 349 -0.18 8.98 2.74
CA ASP A 349 -0.43 7.55 2.89
C ASP A 349 0.84 6.67 2.82
N ARG A 350 1.98 7.30 2.52
CA ARG A 350 3.27 6.67 2.26
C ARG A 350 3.21 5.59 1.16
N GLY A 351 2.16 5.52 0.34
CA GLY A 351 2.08 4.58 -0.77
C GLY A 351 2.97 4.94 -1.95
N ALA A 352 3.52 6.15 -1.96
CA ALA A 352 4.36 6.63 -3.05
C ALA A 352 5.36 7.71 -2.63
N ILE A 353 6.38 7.87 -3.46
CA ILE A 353 7.19 9.08 -3.53
C ILE A 353 6.44 10.10 -4.40
N GLY A 354 6.31 11.31 -3.87
CA GLY A 354 5.53 12.39 -4.45
C GLY A 354 6.27 13.73 -4.44
N ILE A 355 5.53 14.78 -4.81
CA ILE A 355 5.96 16.18 -4.74
C ILE A 355 4.86 17.04 -4.13
N CYS A 356 5.24 18.16 -3.53
CA CYS A 356 4.27 19.17 -3.11
C CYS A 356 3.64 19.82 -4.35
N ASP A 357 2.30 19.84 -4.37
CA ASP A 357 1.46 20.24 -5.49
C ASP A 357 1.19 21.75 -5.55
N THR A 358 1.98 22.55 -4.84
CA THR A 358 1.87 24.00 -4.78
C THR A 358 1.83 24.63 -6.17
N SER A 359 0.74 25.35 -6.42
CA SER A 359 0.42 26.01 -7.69
C SER A 359 -0.08 27.44 -7.47
N VAL A 360 -0.01 28.25 -8.52
CA VAL A 360 -0.51 29.62 -8.56
C VAL A 360 -1.72 29.68 -9.49
N ARG A 361 -2.87 30.10 -8.97
CA ARG A 361 -4.16 30.16 -9.66
C ARG A 361 -4.71 31.57 -9.59
N LYS A 362 -4.94 32.17 -10.76
CA LYS A 362 -5.46 33.55 -10.85
C LYS A 362 -6.88 33.69 -10.30
N ASP A 363 -7.68 32.62 -10.39
CA ASP A 363 -9.10 32.62 -10.03
C ASP A 363 -9.42 31.57 -8.94
N LEU A 364 -8.59 31.47 -7.90
CA LEU A 364 -8.91 30.59 -6.75
C LEU A 364 -10.10 31.18 -5.97
N PRO A 365 -11.22 30.46 -5.80
CA PRO A 365 -12.37 30.95 -5.05
C PRO A 365 -12.00 31.39 -3.63
N LYS A 366 -12.58 32.50 -3.16
CA LYS A 366 -12.25 33.10 -1.84
C LYS A 366 -12.30 32.10 -0.68
N ILE A 367 -13.23 31.15 -0.72
CA ILE A 367 -13.39 30.12 0.30
C ILE A 367 -12.16 29.19 0.41
N TYR A 368 -11.39 29.01 -0.67
CA TYR A 368 -10.19 28.16 -0.73
C TYR A 368 -8.87 28.94 -0.65
N GLN A 369 -8.90 30.27 -0.45
CA GLN A 369 -7.71 31.11 -0.32
C GLN A 369 -7.06 30.97 1.07
N ASN A 370 -6.46 29.81 1.32
CA ASN A 370 -5.98 29.37 2.64
C ASN A 370 -4.60 29.94 3.05
N TYR A 371 -3.87 30.57 2.14
CA TYR A 371 -2.50 31.02 2.34
C TYR A 371 -2.38 32.56 2.30
N GLU A 372 -1.20 33.08 2.64
CA GLU A 372 -0.94 34.54 2.61
C GLU A 372 -1.18 35.12 1.22
N ASP A 373 -0.60 34.48 0.19
CA ASP A 373 -0.90 34.75 -1.21
C ASP A 373 -2.25 34.12 -1.59
N PRO A 374 -3.28 34.93 -1.94
CA PRO A 374 -4.61 34.43 -2.27
C PRO A 374 -4.66 33.64 -3.59
N THR A 375 -3.59 33.65 -4.37
CA THR A 375 -3.47 32.87 -5.61
C THR A 375 -2.78 31.52 -5.39
N LYS A 376 -2.16 31.29 -4.23
CA LYS A 376 -1.44 30.05 -3.91
C LYS A 376 -2.42 28.97 -3.43
N GLY A 377 -2.28 27.76 -3.92
CA GLY A 377 -3.08 26.59 -3.52
C GLY A 377 -2.56 25.28 -4.13
N GLY A 378 -3.13 24.16 -3.73
CA GLY A 378 -2.92 22.84 -4.34
C GLY A 378 -3.66 22.68 -5.68
N MET A 379 -3.45 21.54 -6.32
CA MET A 379 -4.04 21.23 -7.63
C MET A 379 -5.32 20.40 -7.56
N ILE A 380 -5.56 19.73 -6.42
CA ILE A 380 -6.63 18.74 -6.28
C ILE A 380 -7.90 19.39 -5.71
N GLU A 381 -8.99 19.35 -6.48
CA GLU A 381 -10.29 19.90 -6.08
C GLU A 381 -10.85 19.24 -4.82
N LEU A 382 -10.84 17.89 -4.75
CA LEU A 382 -11.31 17.12 -3.58
C LEU A 382 -10.47 17.34 -2.31
N MET A 383 -9.34 18.03 -2.43
CA MET A 383 -8.55 18.46 -1.27
C MET A 383 -8.87 19.91 -0.90
N ASP A 384 -9.97 20.49 -1.39
CA ASP A 384 -10.33 21.91 -1.33
C ASP A 384 -9.18 22.83 -1.79
N TYR A 385 -8.39 22.38 -2.77
CA TYR A 385 -7.15 23.04 -3.22
C TYR A 385 -6.15 23.31 -2.09
N CYS A 386 -6.13 22.48 -1.06
CA CYS A 386 -5.09 22.52 -0.03
C CYS A 386 -3.80 21.88 -0.54
N ILE A 387 -2.68 22.55 -0.27
CA ILE A 387 -1.35 22.08 -0.63
C ILE A 387 -1.05 20.81 0.16
N HIS A 388 -0.51 19.79 -0.50
CA HIS A 388 0.01 18.58 0.14
C HIS A 388 0.99 17.87 -0.79
N THR A 389 1.68 16.85 -0.27
CA THR A 389 2.50 15.97 -1.12
C THR A 389 1.60 15.03 -1.92
N THR A 390 1.54 15.23 -3.23
CA THR A 390 0.79 14.37 -4.16
C THR A 390 1.71 13.40 -4.91
N LEU A 391 1.15 12.29 -5.39
CA LEU A 391 1.86 11.30 -6.20
C LEU A 391 2.43 11.93 -7.48
N VAL A 392 3.65 11.52 -7.85
CA VAL A 392 4.19 11.74 -9.20
C VAL A 392 4.09 10.44 -9.99
N SER A 393 3.79 10.52 -11.28
CA SER A 393 3.80 9.36 -12.19
C SER A 393 5.13 8.61 -12.09
N GLY A 394 5.06 7.33 -11.73
CA GLY A 394 6.21 6.46 -11.50
C GLY A 394 6.80 6.47 -10.09
N GLY A 395 6.23 7.24 -9.17
CA GLY A 395 6.62 7.26 -7.75
C GLY A 395 5.94 6.20 -6.88
N GLN A 396 5.04 5.39 -7.44
CA GLN A 396 4.28 4.39 -6.69
C GLN A 396 5.18 3.31 -6.10
N CYS A 397 5.01 2.98 -4.82
CA CYS A 397 5.84 1.96 -4.18
C CYS A 397 5.38 0.52 -4.47
N TYR A 398 4.17 0.33 -5.01
CA TYR A 398 3.69 -1.01 -5.33
C TYR A 398 4.39 -1.65 -6.54
N GLU A 399 5.07 -0.85 -7.37
CA GLU A 399 5.74 -1.32 -8.59
C GLU A 399 6.94 -0.42 -8.94
N LYS A 400 8.02 -1.03 -9.45
CA LYS A 400 9.18 -0.27 -9.89
C LYS A 400 8.91 0.40 -11.24
N SER A 401 8.72 1.72 -11.25
CA SER A 401 8.51 2.46 -12.50
C SER A 401 9.79 2.62 -13.33
N VAL A 402 9.68 2.53 -14.66
CA VAL A 402 10.76 2.88 -15.62
C VAL A 402 11.26 4.32 -15.45
N LEU A 403 10.38 5.21 -14.95
CA LEU A 403 10.71 6.62 -14.70
C LEU A 403 11.41 6.85 -13.35
N SER A 404 11.58 5.82 -12.52
CA SER A 404 12.33 5.97 -11.28
C SER A 404 13.81 6.25 -11.59
N THR A 405 14.45 7.08 -10.77
CA THR A 405 15.88 7.42 -10.91
C THR A 405 16.79 6.19 -10.83
N GLU A 406 16.32 5.10 -10.23
CA GLU A 406 17.01 3.80 -10.17
C GLU A 406 16.95 3.00 -11.49
N ASN A 407 16.05 3.36 -12.42
CA ASN A 407 15.87 2.71 -13.72
C ASN A 407 16.46 3.53 -14.87
N ILE A 408 16.40 4.86 -14.80
CA ILE A 408 16.96 5.77 -15.85
C ILE A 408 18.49 5.63 -15.95
N ALA A 409 19.10 5.07 -14.92
CA ALA A 409 20.50 4.80 -14.82
C ALA A 409 20.62 3.36 -14.32
N SER A 410 21.00 2.40 -15.18
CA SER A 410 21.39 1.02 -14.82
C SER A 410 22.65 0.99 -13.96
N LEU A 411 22.72 1.89 -12.99
CA LEU A 411 23.87 2.30 -12.23
C LEU A 411 23.64 1.74 -10.85
N SER A 412 24.23 0.57 -10.62
CA SER A 412 24.30 -0.06 -9.30
C SER A 412 24.75 0.90 -8.19
N PHE A 413 25.44 2.00 -8.54
CA PHE A 413 25.83 3.03 -7.59
C PHE A 413 24.67 3.83 -6.99
N LEU A 414 23.51 3.90 -7.64
CA LEU A 414 22.27 4.49 -7.09
C LEU A 414 21.40 3.47 -6.35
N ASP A 415 21.90 2.25 -6.12
CA ASP A 415 21.16 1.21 -5.41
C ASP A 415 20.91 1.62 -3.94
N ARG A 416 19.64 1.93 -3.64
CA ARG A 416 19.14 2.26 -2.30
C ARG A 416 18.56 1.06 -1.56
N GLY A 417 18.68 -0.14 -2.14
CA GLY A 417 18.08 -1.36 -1.63
C GLY A 417 16.56 -1.37 -1.67
N SER A 418 15.96 -0.53 -2.53
CA SER A 418 14.51 -0.36 -2.66
C SER A 418 13.81 -1.70 -2.95
N SER A 419 12.61 -1.88 -2.39
CA SER A 419 11.75 -3.03 -2.64
C SER A 419 10.32 -2.57 -2.92
N TYR A 420 9.69 -3.21 -3.89
CA TYR A 420 8.39 -2.83 -4.44
C TYR A 420 7.40 -3.98 -4.34
N GLY A 421 6.13 -3.65 -4.17
CA GLY A 421 5.04 -4.62 -3.97
C GLY A 421 3.89 -4.03 -3.16
N LYS A 422 2.76 -4.75 -3.10
CA LYS A 422 1.48 -4.28 -2.51
C LYS A 422 1.55 -3.78 -1.07
N ASP A 423 2.58 -4.15 -0.31
CA ASP A 423 2.84 -3.81 1.10
C ASP A 423 3.95 -2.77 1.26
N SER A 424 4.47 -2.22 0.15
CA SER A 424 5.54 -1.23 0.19
C SER A 424 5.07 0.13 0.66
N ARG A 425 5.98 0.84 1.32
CA ARG A 425 5.81 2.22 1.77
C ARG A 425 7.03 3.05 1.43
N CYS A 426 6.80 4.35 1.31
CA CYS A 426 7.82 5.37 1.16
C CYS A 426 8.40 5.74 2.54
N PHE A 427 9.73 5.75 2.59
CA PHE A 427 10.52 6.18 3.73
C PHE A 427 11.51 7.25 3.32
N SER A 428 11.87 8.13 4.26
CA SER A 428 13.08 8.94 4.09
C SER A 428 14.30 8.03 4.24
N SER A 429 15.24 8.14 3.29
CA SER A 429 16.39 7.26 3.21
C SER A 429 17.59 7.98 2.60
N SER A 430 18.74 7.85 3.24
CA SER A 430 20.05 8.20 2.67
C SER A 430 20.81 6.97 2.19
N LEU A 431 20.18 5.79 2.24
CA LEU A 431 20.81 4.50 1.99
C LEU A 431 21.35 4.40 0.56
N MET A 432 22.63 4.05 0.39
CA MET A 432 23.29 3.86 -0.90
C MET A 432 24.40 2.80 -0.82
N LYS A 433 24.47 1.90 -1.80
CA LYS A 433 25.41 0.76 -1.78
C LYS A 433 26.86 1.08 -2.12
N TYR A 434 27.08 1.84 -3.19
CA TYR A 434 28.43 2.10 -3.74
C TYR A 434 28.73 3.61 -3.92
N SER A 435 28.06 4.47 -3.17
CA SER A 435 28.18 5.92 -3.31
C SER A 435 28.06 6.64 -1.98
N ILE A 436 28.37 7.94 -1.99
CA ILE A 436 28.22 8.80 -0.83
C ILE A 436 26.73 8.87 -0.47
N PRO A 437 26.33 8.61 0.79
CA PRO A 437 24.94 8.69 1.22
C PRO A 437 24.31 10.06 0.93
N ILE A 438 23.16 10.06 0.26
CA ILE A 438 22.39 11.28 -0.06
C ILE A 438 20.96 11.06 0.41
N SER A 439 20.52 11.91 1.35
CA SER A 439 19.15 11.95 1.85
C SER A 439 18.15 12.21 0.72
N ASP A 440 17.19 11.31 0.60
CA ASP A 440 16.07 11.36 -0.35
C ASP A 440 14.94 10.47 0.21
N PHE A 441 14.16 9.87 -0.68
CA PHE A 441 13.10 8.92 -0.36
C PHE A 441 13.26 7.63 -1.17
N SER A 442 12.83 6.52 -0.59
CA SER A 442 12.87 5.19 -1.22
C SER A 442 11.68 4.35 -0.75
N CYS A 443 11.30 3.38 -1.58
CA CYS A 443 10.23 2.44 -1.31
C CYS A 443 10.80 1.17 -0.68
N TYR A 444 10.21 0.72 0.41
CA TYR A 444 10.52 -0.57 1.03
C TYR A 444 9.24 -1.32 1.38
N ARG A 445 9.20 -2.63 1.09
CA ARG A 445 8.16 -3.54 1.57
C ARG A 445 8.17 -3.58 3.10
N VAL A 446 6.98 -3.58 3.70
CA VAL A 446 6.80 -3.55 5.16
C VAL A 446 6.03 -4.78 5.61
N LYS A 447 6.46 -5.41 6.71
CA LYS A 447 5.70 -6.42 7.45
C LYS A 447 5.66 -6.11 8.93
N CYS A 448 4.48 -6.18 9.53
CA CYS A 448 4.29 -6.00 10.96
C CYS A 448 4.63 -7.30 11.70
N VAL A 449 5.34 -7.18 12.82
CA VAL A 449 5.77 -8.29 13.69
C VAL A 449 5.53 -7.89 15.15
N ASP A 450 5.55 -8.84 16.07
CA ASP A 450 5.25 -8.57 17.49
C ASP A 450 6.10 -7.45 18.10
N ARG A 451 7.34 -7.31 17.63
CA ARG A 451 8.32 -6.33 18.13
C ARG A 451 8.47 -5.08 17.27
N GLY A 452 7.49 -4.77 16.42
CA GLY A 452 7.54 -3.59 15.56
C GLY A 452 7.12 -3.90 14.13
N TYR A 453 7.98 -3.53 13.20
CA TYR A 453 7.83 -3.89 11.80
C TYR A 453 9.19 -4.07 11.15
N ARG A 454 9.25 -4.89 10.11
CA ARG A 454 10.44 -5.10 9.29
C ARG A 454 10.29 -4.42 7.94
N VAL A 455 11.40 -3.91 7.43
CA VAL A 455 11.52 -3.39 6.06
C VAL A 455 12.38 -4.32 5.22
N ASN A 456 11.97 -4.60 3.98
CA ASN A 456 12.79 -5.41 3.07
C ASN A 456 13.79 -4.54 2.33
N VAL A 457 15.09 -4.81 2.53
CA VAL A 457 16.18 -4.13 1.85
C VAL A 457 16.99 -5.16 1.09
N ASN A 458 16.91 -5.11 -0.25
CA ASN A 458 17.58 -6.05 -1.15
C ASN A 458 17.38 -7.53 -0.74
N GLY A 459 16.13 -7.92 -0.47
CA GLY A 459 15.76 -9.29 -0.09
C GLY A 459 15.90 -9.62 1.40
N ASN A 460 16.50 -8.75 2.21
CA ASN A 460 16.68 -8.97 3.64
C ASN A 460 15.65 -8.18 4.45
N TRP A 461 14.92 -8.85 5.34
CA TRP A 461 13.94 -8.21 6.22
C TRP A 461 14.57 -7.73 7.52
N ILE A 462 14.71 -6.42 7.68
CA ILE A 462 15.45 -5.77 8.77
C ILE A 462 14.45 -5.10 9.72
N LEU A 463 14.63 -5.28 11.03
CA LEU A 463 13.78 -4.68 12.05
C LEU A 463 13.97 -3.15 12.06
N CYS A 464 12.87 -2.41 11.94
CA CYS A 464 12.84 -0.95 12.09
C CYS A 464 12.33 -0.61 13.49
N PRO A 465 13.16 -0.04 14.39
CA PRO A 465 12.69 0.46 15.67
C PRO A 465 11.77 1.68 15.44
N SER A 466 10.65 1.71 16.17
CA SER A 466 9.62 2.76 16.02
C SER A 466 10.22 4.16 16.24
N GLY A 467 10.23 5.00 15.19
CA GLY A 467 10.69 6.39 15.22
C GLY A 467 12.22 6.62 15.26
N ASP A 468 13.03 5.58 15.08
CA ASP A 468 14.51 5.69 15.05
C ASP A 468 15.06 5.63 13.60
N SER A 469 16.35 5.37 13.42
CA SER A 469 16.97 5.12 12.12
C SER A 469 17.78 3.82 12.14
N ILE A 470 17.84 3.15 10.98
CA ILE A 470 18.59 1.91 10.82
C ILE A 470 19.67 2.05 9.74
N SER A 471 20.86 1.53 10.03
CA SER A 471 21.90 1.26 9.04
C SER A 471 21.76 -0.16 8.51
N VAL A 472 22.08 -0.38 7.24
CA VAL A 472 22.02 -1.71 6.62
C VAL A 472 23.41 -2.15 6.19
N THR A 473 23.82 -3.35 6.58
CA THR A 473 25.12 -3.92 6.22
C THR A 473 25.30 -3.94 4.70
N GLY A 474 26.45 -3.46 4.24
CA GLY A 474 26.75 -3.31 2.81
C GLY A 474 26.24 -2.03 2.15
N TYR A 475 25.59 -1.15 2.91
CA TYR A 475 25.15 0.17 2.45
C TYR A 475 25.70 1.28 3.37
N GLY A 476 26.01 2.43 2.79
CA GLY A 476 26.20 3.67 3.53
C GLY A 476 24.86 4.39 3.76
N GLY A 477 24.77 5.23 4.79
CA GLY A 477 23.55 5.98 5.11
C GLY A 477 22.58 5.20 6.00
N VAL A 478 21.36 5.70 6.10
CA VAL A 478 20.32 5.16 6.99
C VAL A 478 18.93 5.23 6.35
N ILE A 479 18.02 4.39 6.82
CA ILE A 479 16.58 4.53 6.64
C ILE A 479 15.99 5.14 7.91
N THR A 480 15.17 6.18 7.77
CA THR A 480 14.43 6.76 8.91
C THR A 480 13.14 5.97 9.13
N CYS A 481 13.04 5.26 10.24
CA CYS A 481 11.85 4.54 10.67
C CYS A 481 10.76 5.51 11.12
N VAL A 482 9.52 5.04 11.03
CA VAL A 482 8.31 5.79 11.40
C VAL A 482 7.72 5.16 12.65
N ASN A 483 6.71 5.80 13.24
CA ASN A 483 6.05 5.16 14.37
C ASN A 483 5.32 3.90 13.91
N GLN A 484 5.45 2.78 14.63
CA GLN A 484 4.78 1.52 14.29
C GLN A 484 3.27 1.70 14.09
N SER A 485 2.62 2.56 14.88
CA SER A 485 1.19 2.84 14.78
C SER A 485 0.78 3.57 13.49
N GLU A 486 1.73 4.06 12.70
CA GLU A 486 1.45 4.60 11.36
C GLU A 486 1.28 3.49 10.30
N LEU A 487 1.82 2.30 10.55
CA LEU A 487 1.89 1.21 9.57
C LEU A 487 1.11 -0.04 9.99
N CYS A 488 1.03 -0.31 11.29
CA CYS A 488 0.51 -1.55 11.86
C CYS A 488 -0.72 -1.31 12.73
N ASN A 489 -1.67 -2.24 12.68
CA ASN A 489 -2.90 -2.27 13.47
C ASN A 489 -2.95 -3.43 14.48
N GLY A 490 -1.82 -4.06 14.76
CA GLY A 490 -1.73 -5.22 15.66
C GLY A 490 -1.83 -6.58 14.97
N GLU A 491 -2.18 -6.62 13.67
CA GLU A 491 -1.96 -7.83 12.87
C GLU A 491 -0.47 -8.02 12.60
N VAL A 492 0.04 -9.21 12.90
CA VAL A 492 1.45 -9.58 12.78
C VAL A 492 1.61 -10.77 11.85
N GLU A 493 2.74 -10.82 11.15
CA GLU A 493 3.11 -11.98 10.33
C GLU A 493 3.79 -13.06 11.18
N GLU A 494 3.29 -14.29 11.07
CA GLU A 494 3.82 -15.47 11.76
C GLU A 494 4.93 -16.14 10.93
N TRP A 495 6.14 -15.58 10.96
CA TRP A 495 7.31 -16.13 10.27
C TRP A 495 8.57 -16.08 11.15
N PRO A 496 9.64 -16.84 10.84
CA PRO A 496 10.81 -16.94 11.71
C PRO A 496 11.38 -15.56 12.04
N ASP A 497 11.42 -15.23 13.34
CA ASP A 497 11.93 -13.95 13.84
C ASP A 497 13.06 -14.15 14.86
N ILE A 498 14.05 -13.26 14.85
CA ILE A 498 15.20 -13.28 15.76
C ILE A 498 15.44 -11.89 16.33
N TRP A 499 15.60 -11.82 17.66
CA TRP A 499 15.89 -10.57 18.36
C TRP A 499 17.04 -10.67 19.36
N ARG A 500 17.56 -11.86 19.63
CA ARG A 500 18.67 -12.04 20.56
C ARG A 500 19.49 -13.28 20.23
N THR A 501 20.77 -13.21 20.55
CA THR A 501 21.65 -14.38 20.62
C THR A 501 22.24 -14.57 22.01
N ASP A 502 22.58 -15.81 22.34
CA ASP A 502 23.31 -16.18 23.54
C ASP A 502 24.39 -17.24 23.24
N PRO A 503 25.69 -16.91 23.39
CA PRO A 503 26.23 -15.60 23.74
C PRO A 503 26.06 -14.53 22.63
N VAL A 504 26.17 -13.25 22.99
CA VAL A 504 26.14 -12.11 22.03
C VAL A 504 27.42 -11.99 21.17
N LYS A 505 28.46 -12.74 21.55
CA LYS A 505 29.75 -12.84 20.85
C LYS A 505 30.17 -14.30 20.77
N GLY A 506 30.79 -14.71 19.68
CA GLY A 506 31.24 -16.09 19.49
C GLY A 506 32.37 -16.18 18.48
N LYS A 507 33.04 -17.33 18.43
CA LYS A 507 34.10 -17.64 17.46
C LYS A 507 33.70 -18.78 16.52
N ALA A 508 34.42 -18.97 15.42
CA ALA A 508 34.24 -20.15 14.58
C ALA A 508 34.31 -21.44 15.42
N GLY A 509 33.38 -22.37 15.16
CA GLY A 509 33.21 -23.62 15.87
C GLY A 509 32.44 -23.56 17.20
N SER A 510 32.18 -22.36 17.75
CA SER A 510 31.36 -22.20 18.96
C SER A 510 29.86 -22.37 18.67
N ILE A 511 29.09 -22.78 19.68
CA ILE A 511 27.64 -22.89 19.59
C ILE A 511 27.03 -21.58 20.10
N VAL A 512 26.12 -21.02 19.32
CA VAL A 512 25.31 -19.85 19.67
C VAL A 512 23.85 -20.22 19.61
N THR A 513 23.10 -19.83 20.63
CA THR A 513 21.64 -19.98 20.67
C THR A 513 21.00 -18.73 20.12
N LEU A 514 20.22 -18.87 19.06
CA LEU A 514 19.33 -17.84 18.53
C LEU A 514 18.02 -17.91 19.33
N ILE A 515 17.55 -16.75 19.81
CA ILE A 515 16.33 -16.62 20.58
C ILE A 515 15.36 -15.75 19.77
N GLY A 516 14.17 -16.30 19.57
CA GLY A 516 13.22 -15.81 18.59
C GLY A 516 11.83 -16.44 18.74
N ASP A 517 11.04 -16.32 17.68
CA ASP A 517 9.71 -16.94 17.54
C ASP A 517 9.60 -17.60 16.15
N TYR A 518 8.64 -18.53 16.01
CA TYR A 518 8.28 -19.19 14.76
C TYR A 518 9.42 -19.96 14.05
N PHE A 519 10.42 -20.44 14.79
CA PHE A 519 11.55 -21.17 14.21
C PHE A 519 11.20 -22.54 13.62
N SER A 520 10.00 -23.08 13.89
CA SER A 520 9.50 -24.29 13.24
C SER A 520 9.41 -24.19 11.72
N HIS A 521 9.27 -22.97 11.18
CA HIS A 521 9.18 -22.72 9.74
C HIS A 521 10.55 -22.44 9.10
N MET A 522 11.59 -22.27 9.92
CA MET A 522 12.93 -21.89 9.46
C MET A 522 13.61 -23.07 8.74
N LYS A 523 14.24 -22.78 7.60
CA LYS A 523 15.01 -23.76 6.82
C LYS A 523 16.48 -23.41 6.67
N LYS A 524 16.85 -22.13 6.80
CA LYS A 524 18.22 -21.66 6.60
C LYS A 524 18.65 -20.66 7.67
N VAL A 525 19.94 -20.70 7.98
CA VAL A 525 20.62 -19.75 8.87
C VAL A 525 21.93 -19.31 8.21
N TYR A 526 22.22 -18.02 8.26
CA TYR A 526 23.48 -17.43 7.79
C TYR A 526 24.14 -16.64 8.93
N VAL A 527 25.47 -16.67 8.97
CA VAL A 527 26.30 -15.79 9.79
C VAL A 527 27.21 -15.02 8.84
N GLY A 528 27.00 -13.71 8.75
CA GLY A 528 27.50 -12.90 7.63
C GLY A 528 26.92 -13.40 6.31
N GLU A 529 27.81 -13.71 5.35
CA GLU A 529 27.44 -14.35 4.08
C GLU A 529 27.61 -15.88 4.09
N THR A 530 27.99 -16.49 5.22
CA THR A 530 28.21 -17.95 5.33
C THR A 530 26.93 -18.67 5.75
N GLU A 531 26.39 -19.52 4.88
CA GLU A 531 25.29 -20.44 5.24
C GLU A 531 25.75 -21.50 6.24
N GLN A 532 24.95 -21.73 7.27
CA GLN A 532 25.25 -22.65 8.35
C GLN A 532 24.63 -24.01 8.06
N THR A 533 25.47 -25.05 8.07
CA THR A 533 25.04 -26.43 7.82
C THR A 533 24.78 -27.22 9.11
N GLN A 534 25.17 -26.67 10.26
CA GLN A 534 25.06 -27.34 11.56
C GLN A 534 24.24 -26.49 12.53
N PHE A 535 22.93 -26.71 12.53
CA PHE A 535 22.02 -26.13 13.52
C PHE A 535 20.91 -27.11 13.92
N SER A 536 20.36 -26.94 15.12
CA SER A 536 19.21 -27.68 15.62
C SER A 536 18.14 -26.72 16.11
N ILE A 537 16.90 -26.94 15.69
CA ILE A 537 15.73 -26.25 16.25
C ILE A 537 15.37 -26.98 17.53
N ASP A 538 15.54 -26.32 18.68
CA ASP A 538 15.26 -26.93 19.98
C ASP A 538 13.77 -26.86 20.30
N ASN A 539 13.13 -25.74 19.96
CA ASN A 539 11.69 -25.49 20.05
C ASN A 539 11.33 -24.32 19.12
N SER A 540 10.07 -23.88 19.14
CA SER A 540 9.58 -22.75 18.33
C SER A 540 10.32 -21.43 18.57
N ASN A 541 11.07 -21.30 19.68
CA ASN A 541 11.65 -20.04 20.13
C ASN A 541 13.18 -20.08 20.31
N GLN A 542 13.80 -21.25 20.11
CA GLN A 542 15.26 -21.41 20.24
C GLN A 542 15.86 -22.29 19.15
N VAL A 543 16.96 -21.82 18.58
CA VAL A 543 17.80 -22.58 17.63
C VAL A 543 19.24 -22.55 18.11
N ARG A 544 19.90 -23.71 18.19
CA ARG A 544 21.35 -23.78 18.41
C ARG A 544 22.08 -23.89 17.09
N VAL A 545 23.05 -23.03 16.86
CA VAL A 545 23.82 -22.95 15.62
C VAL A 545 25.30 -23.09 15.96
N LYS A 546 26.00 -24.01 15.31
CA LYS A 546 27.45 -24.09 15.39
C LYS A 546 28.06 -23.21 14.29
N ILE A 547 28.75 -22.16 14.71
CA ILE A 547 29.24 -21.13 13.79
C ILE A 547 30.29 -21.70 12.84
N GLN A 548 30.02 -21.57 11.55
CA GLN A 548 30.94 -21.75 10.44
C GLN A 548 31.22 -20.38 9.82
N PHE A 549 32.48 -20.09 9.48
CA PHE A 549 32.88 -18.81 8.92
C PHE A 549 33.86 -18.98 7.76
N ASN A 550 33.39 -18.70 6.55
CA ASN A 550 34.15 -18.87 5.31
C ASN A 550 34.21 -17.56 4.49
N ASP A 551 33.82 -16.42 5.08
CA ASP A 551 33.79 -15.15 4.36
C ASP A 551 35.21 -14.58 4.20
N PRO A 552 35.66 -14.31 2.96
CA PRO A 552 36.96 -13.70 2.71
C PRO A 552 36.98 -12.19 2.99
N PHE A 553 35.83 -11.51 3.05
CA PHE A 553 35.76 -10.05 3.12
C PHE A 553 35.16 -9.59 4.45
N VAL A 554 36.04 -9.21 5.37
CA VAL A 554 35.65 -8.65 6.67
C VAL A 554 36.16 -7.23 6.87
N ASN A 555 35.56 -6.51 7.81
CA ASN A 555 36.07 -5.21 8.24
C ASN A 555 37.38 -5.39 9.02
N LEU A 556 38.51 -5.38 8.31
CA LEU A 556 39.85 -5.55 8.87
C LEU A 556 40.20 -4.47 9.90
N ILE A 557 39.70 -3.25 9.75
CA ILE A 557 39.96 -2.17 10.71
C ILE A 557 39.32 -2.52 12.06
N GLN A 558 38.04 -2.91 12.04
CA GLN A 558 37.33 -3.32 13.25
C GLN A 558 37.96 -4.57 13.88
N LEU A 559 38.36 -5.55 13.05
CA LEU A 559 39.00 -6.77 13.54
C LEU A 559 40.31 -6.46 14.29
N LEU A 560 41.14 -5.56 13.73
CA LEU A 560 42.43 -5.18 14.30
C LEU A 560 42.27 -4.28 15.54
N SER A 561 41.23 -3.46 15.62
CA SER A 561 40.99 -2.56 16.76
C SER A 561 40.29 -3.27 17.92
N ASP A 562 39.26 -4.07 17.63
CA ASP A 562 38.31 -4.57 18.63
C ASP A 562 38.47 -6.08 18.90
N GLY A 563 39.21 -6.80 18.06
CA GLY A 563 39.38 -8.25 18.15
C GLY A 563 38.14 -9.06 17.72
N TYR A 564 37.16 -8.40 17.09
CA TYR A 564 35.98 -9.04 16.49
C TYR A 564 35.49 -8.22 15.29
N VAL A 565 34.63 -8.83 14.49
CA VAL A 565 33.87 -8.16 13.43
C VAL A 565 32.38 -8.27 13.72
N THR A 566 31.65 -7.18 13.47
CA THR A 566 30.20 -7.21 13.56
C THR A 566 29.63 -7.80 12.28
N VAL A 567 28.85 -8.87 12.41
CA VAL A 567 28.18 -9.54 11.30
C VAL A 567 26.70 -9.68 11.59
N ASP A 568 25.93 -9.80 10.51
CA ASP A 568 24.50 -10.08 10.59
C ASP A 568 24.27 -11.59 10.75
N ILE A 569 23.27 -11.95 11.55
CA ILE A 569 22.71 -13.31 11.54
C ILE A 569 21.39 -13.24 10.79
N LYS A 570 21.26 -14.06 9.74
CA LYS A 570 20.08 -14.07 8.87
C LYS A 570 19.38 -15.42 8.99
N ILE A 571 18.06 -15.42 9.10
CA ILE A 571 17.25 -16.64 9.09
C ILE A 571 16.20 -16.55 8.00
N GLY A 572 15.85 -17.70 7.42
CA GLY A 572 14.93 -17.75 6.30
C GLY A 572 14.19 -19.07 6.16
N ASP A 573 13.04 -19.00 5.50
CA ASP A 573 12.27 -20.11 4.93
C ASP A 573 12.46 -20.11 3.41
N GLY A 574 12.98 -21.22 2.88
CA GLY A 574 13.25 -21.35 1.45
C GLY A 574 14.38 -20.42 0.97
N ASN A 575 14.07 -19.50 0.05
CA ASN A 575 15.03 -18.55 -0.50
C ASN A 575 14.88 -17.13 0.08
N ASP A 576 13.87 -16.89 0.92
CA ASP A 576 13.59 -15.58 1.47
C ASP A 576 14.23 -15.42 2.86
N ILE A 577 14.93 -14.32 3.07
CA ILE A 577 15.55 -13.99 4.37
C ILE A 577 14.55 -13.23 5.23
N ASN A 578 13.74 -13.96 6.01
CA ASN A 578 12.62 -13.43 6.80
C ASN A 578 13.03 -12.52 7.95
N ALA A 579 14.21 -12.74 8.53
CA ALA A 579 14.70 -11.90 9.61
C ALA A 579 16.22 -11.79 9.62
N VAL A 580 16.68 -10.56 9.84
CA VAL A 580 18.08 -10.22 10.11
C VAL A 580 18.20 -9.70 11.54
N TYR A 581 19.11 -10.31 12.29
CA TYR A 581 19.60 -9.80 13.57
C TYR A 581 20.95 -9.12 13.35
N GLN A 582 20.97 -7.81 13.60
CA GLN A 582 22.17 -6.99 13.51
C GLN A 582 22.91 -7.04 14.85
N ASN A 583 24.22 -6.82 14.83
CA ASN A 583 25.11 -6.69 16.01
C ASN A 583 25.71 -7.97 16.61
N PHE A 584 25.73 -9.10 15.89
CA PHE A 584 26.47 -10.27 16.37
C PHE A 584 27.99 -10.03 16.26
N LYS A 585 28.75 -10.26 17.34
CA LYS A 585 30.20 -10.04 17.37
C LYS A 585 30.94 -11.35 17.11
N LEU A 586 31.44 -11.52 15.89
CA LEU A 586 32.19 -12.70 15.49
C LEU A 586 33.69 -12.47 15.72
N GLN A 587 34.29 -13.30 16.58
CA GLN A 587 35.72 -13.35 16.79
C GLN A 587 36.34 -14.28 15.74
N VAL A 588 37.23 -13.73 14.91
CA VAL A 588 37.91 -14.44 13.82
C VAL A 588 39.41 -14.23 13.97
N GLU A 589 40.21 -15.24 13.73
CA GLU A 589 41.67 -15.07 13.69
C GLU A 589 42.10 -14.56 12.31
N LEU A 590 43.12 -13.70 12.26
CA LEU A 590 43.63 -13.14 11.00
C LEU A 590 44.07 -14.25 10.03
N VAL A 591 44.58 -15.36 10.56
CA VAL A 591 44.99 -16.54 9.77
C VAL A 591 43.80 -17.13 9.02
N GLU A 592 42.63 -17.24 9.64
CA GLU A 592 41.41 -17.77 9.00
C GLU A 592 40.94 -16.84 7.87
N VAL A 593 40.98 -15.52 8.09
CA VAL A 593 40.64 -14.54 7.03
C VAL A 593 41.58 -14.68 5.83
N VAL A 594 42.89 -14.79 6.06
CA VAL A 594 43.88 -14.98 4.99
C VAL A 594 43.66 -16.28 4.24
N GLN A 595 43.31 -17.37 4.94
CA GLN A 595 42.97 -18.65 4.32
C GLN A 595 41.71 -18.53 3.44
N ASN A 596 40.66 -17.88 3.92
CA ASN A 596 39.43 -17.65 3.17
C ASN A 596 39.69 -16.81 1.91
N VAL A 597 40.48 -15.73 2.02
CA VAL A 597 40.94 -14.93 0.88
C VAL A 597 41.71 -15.79 -0.12
N GLY A 598 42.65 -16.62 0.36
CA GLY A 598 43.42 -17.52 -0.49
C GLY A 598 42.54 -18.50 -1.28
N GLN A 599 41.56 -19.11 -0.62
CA GLN A 599 40.58 -19.98 -1.29
C GLN A 599 39.69 -19.23 -2.29
N TRP A 600 39.27 -18.01 -1.94
CA TRP A 600 38.49 -17.17 -2.83
C TRP A 600 39.29 -16.77 -4.08
N LEU A 601 40.56 -16.39 -3.92
CA LEU A 601 41.47 -16.08 -5.02
C LEU A 601 41.68 -17.28 -5.94
N TYR A 602 41.83 -18.48 -5.38
CA TYR A 602 41.98 -19.72 -6.15
C TYR A 602 40.74 -20.02 -7.00
N LYS A 603 39.53 -19.85 -6.44
CA LYS A 603 38.27 -20.05 -7.17
C LYS A 603 38.01 -18.97 -8.24
N ASN A 604 38.55 -17.76 -8.04
CA ASN A 604 38.34 -16.62 -8.93
C ASN A 604 39.61 -16.22 -9.71
N LEU A 605 40.50 -17.19 -9.97
CA LEU A 605 41.85 -16.97 -10.51
C LEU A 605 41.86 -16.16 -11.82
N PHE A 606 40.85 -16.37 -12.69
CA PHE A 606 40.74 -15.62 -13.95
C PHE A 606 40.47 -14.13 -13.74
N PHE A 607 39.66 -13.78 -12.73
CA PHE A 607 39.32 -12.39 -12.43
C PHE A 607 40.51 -11.65 -11.78
N THR A 608 41.25 -12.35 -10.91
CA THR A 608 42.38 -11.79 -10.15
C THR A 608 43.61 -11.59 -11.03
N VAL A 609 43.93 -12.55 -11.89
CA VAL A 609 44.98 -12.40 -12.92
C VAL A 609 44.59 -11.30 -13.91
N GLY A 610 43.32 -11.21 -14.31
CA GLY A 610 42.80 -10.15 -15.17
C GLY A 610 43.00 -8.74 -14.61
N ILE A 611 42.69 -8.52 -13.32
CA ILE A 611 42.91 -7.23 -12.64
C ILE A 611 44.40 -6.88 -12.57
N ILE A 612 45.26 -7.84 -12.25
CA ILE A 612 46.72 -7.59 -12.15
C ILE A 612 47.28 -7.22 -13.52
N ILE A 613 46.91 -7.94 -14.58
CA ILE A 613 47.32 -7.60 -15.96
C ILE A 613 46.79 -6.21 -16.34
N PHE A 614 45.55 -5.88 -15.98
CA PHE A 614 44.96 -4.58 -16.26
C PHE A 614 45.65 -3.43 -15.51
N LEU A 615 46.04 -3.63 -14.24
CA LEU A 615 46.81 -2.66 -13.46
C LEU A 615 48.22 -2.48 -14.03
N ILE A 616 48.90 -3.57 -14.41
CA ILE A 616 50.20 -3.50 -15.10
C ILE A 616 50.05 -2.73 -16.41
N PHE A 617 49.01 -3.01 -17.19
CA PHE A 617 48.70 -2.29 -18.41
C PHE A 617 48.48 -0.78 -18.15
N LEU A 618 47.73 -0.40 -17.12
CA LEU A 618 47.53 1.00 -16.73
C LEU A 618 48.84 1.69 -16.34
N VAL A 619 49.71 1.02 -15.58
CA VAL A 619 51.03 1.57 -15.19
C VAL A 619 51.91 1.75 -16.43
N LEU A 620 51.96 0.76 -17.33
CA LEU A 620 52.71 0.85 -18.58
C LEU A 620 52.16 1.94 -19.51
N LEU A 621 50.84 2.07 -19.60
CA LEU A 621 50.17 3.10 -20.38
C LEU A 621 50.49 4.50 -19.84
N PHE A 622 50.44 4.68 -18.52
CA PHE A 622 50.77 5.95 -17.87
C PHE A 622 52.26 6.29 -18.06
N GLY A 623 53.14 5.30 -17.92
CA GLY A 623 54.58 5.43 -18.21
C GLY A 623 54.85 5.81 -19.67
N PHE A 624 54.14 5.20 -20.62
CA PHE A 624 54.24 5.53 -22.04
C PHE A 624 53.77 6.98 -22.32
N ILE A 625 52.65 7.40 -21.74
CA ILE A 625 52.13 8.76 -21.87
C ILE A 625 53.14 9.79 -21.33
N ILE A 626 53.72 9.54 -20.14
CA ILE A 626 54.75 10.40 -19.55
C ILE A 626 55.98 10.46 -20.47
N THR A 627 56.47 9.32 -20.93
CA THR A 627 57.67 9.23 -21.78
C THR A 627 57.46 9.96 -23.11
N LYS A 628 56.32 9.77 -23.77
CA LYS A 628 55.95 10.49 -25.00
C LYS A 628 55.90 12.01 -24.76
N ARG A 629 55.36 12.45 -23.62
CA ARG A 629 55.30 13.87 -23.25
C ARG A 629 56.69 14.47 -22.99
N ILE A 630 57.59 13.72 -22.37
CA ILE A 630 59.00 14.12 -22.16
C ILE A 630 59.73 14.24 -23.51
N ILE A 631 59.61 13.24 -24.39
CA ILE A 631 60.24 13.24 -25.72
C ILE A 631 59.70 14.41 -26.55
N TYR A 632 58.39 14.64 -26.56
CA TYR A 632 57.80 15.77 -27.26
C TYR A 632 58.29 17.12 -26.74
N ARG A 633 58.42 17.28 -25.41
CA ARG A 633 59.00 18.51 -24.81
C ARG A 633 60.46 18.71 -25.22
N ARG A 634 61.28 17.65 -25.20
CA ARG A 634 62.68 17.71 -25.63
C ARG A 634 62.81 18.00 -27.12
N ALA A 635 62.00 17.36 -27.96
CA ALA A 635 61.97 17.63 -29.40
C ALA A 635 61.56 19.08 -29.70
N LYS A 636 60.55 19.61 -28.98
CA LYS A 636 60.15 21.02 -29.09
C LYS A 636 61.22 22.00 -28.58
N GLN A 637 62.06 21.58 -27.65
CA GLN A 637 63.19 22.38 -27.15
C GLN A 637 64.38 22.36 -28.11
N VAL A 638 64.68 21.22 -28.72
CA VAL A 638 65.68 21.10 -29.80
C VAL A 638 65.24 21.88 -31.04
N ALA A 639 63.97 21.79 -31.45
CA ALA A 639 63.43 22.57 -32.55
C ALA A 639 63.48 24.09 -32.29
N ARG A 640 63.33 24.52 -31.02
CA ARG A 640 63.50 25.93 -30.63
C ARG A 640 64.94 26.41 -30.56
N ASN A 641 65.92 25.51 -30.51
CA ASN A 641 67.34 25.85 -30.54
C ASN A 641 67.93 25.79 -31.98
N LEU A 642 67.18 25.23 -32.93
CA LEU A 642 67.54 25.13 -34.35
C LEU A 642 66.91 26.23 -35.23
N VAL A 643 65.93 26.95 -34.69
CA VAL A 643 65.40 28.23 -35.20
C VAL A 643 66.06 29.34 -34.40
#